data_AF-A0A068XYD9-F1
#
_entry.id   AF-A0A068XYD9-F1
#
_cell.length_a   1.000
_cell.length_b   1.000
_cell.length_c   1.000
_cell.angle_alpha   90.00
_cell.angle_beta   90.00
_cell.angle_gamma   90.00
#
_symmetry.space_group_name_H-M   'P 1'
#
loop_
_entity.id
_entity.type
_entity.pdbx_description
1 polymer ?
#
loop_
_entity_poly.entity_id
_entity_poly.type
_entity_poly.pdbx_seq_one_letter_code
_entity_poly.pdbx_strand_id
1 'polypeptide(L)'
;MYPGGDDMYPVNSSAGPPVPSQSSWTPTGSSTGAVQQRSAPATSLSHSSTQPSLLMRTRISPSSIAIVSGSSNQESQQLISPEQVRECYVALLGMAEYFRKSSPPSIRLAIHCLKAALCYKLPVNYEARTHLQLGKLLFMYSKNDDLIKQHLEKARVLGAHLRAPDDLIKFEAADLLADFFERKGKRYDATCILNDTMRFSPDNPYWHCRLLLKRAQACVADKDINSACELLASGSEFAQSRKSEYTRGLFLLSKCMLLLASRQLPEVTNTLTVANRLIENLNGTVYQREALRLFYLIIYVSLFLLAGRAKSAHPILRQLQQSIRLFASMEEMNVSSTQEVDRFQWMPREYIIILIYLITVMLNMQSGSLQRAQHAADKAFMRIENLSDFDTNPLLTVFKLSLLEHTIMCRLVMGDKTKAVEGVGLACKLCYATPALMHRRRPQLHTLIGLYAMSMNCMNQAEEQFKLALRYIAASQAGLSARVPGTGPASTSSTSTSLTHPSTVAVGESRSTEGVVPGGVGTGSISGEGEGGSAAATDFASTLSGGPRDSLSVLICLNLALVYIRKGDIKACEMIVKEVFTSGLQALEGCYCLRAAADYVRGFQAFIEGHLQDAKANLRETVRLSHEEELNRLSTSAYITLGQINLNERNIRDAHDLITKAIIVAKKLPDIGIQLWATALLKDLANIRGVADEERHWFAEHDQFSKMVINDHMQANCSPEHSLINWFDGPLPSWLTEQPTSTTAL
;
A
#
# COMPACT_ATOMS: atom_id res chain seq x y z
N MET A 1 25.04 19.31 68.36
CA MET A 1 24.15 18.25 68.88
C MET A 1 23.71 17.38 67.70
N TYR A 2 23.75 16.06 67.88
CA TYR A 2 23.25 15.02 66.95
C TYR A 2 21.70 15.06 66.82
N PRO A 3 21.05 14.20 65.97
CA PRO A 3 21.55 13.28 64.92
C PRO A 3 20.89 13.57 63.53
N GLY A 4 21.10 12.87 62.40
CA GLY A 4 21.97 11.75 61.96
C GLY A 4 21.77 11.63 60.41
N GLY A 5 22.67 11.14 59.57
CA GLY A 5 23.50 9.92 59.62
C GLY A 5 22.92 8.95 58.55
N ASP A 6 23.35 9.02 57.29
CA ASP A 6 24.60 8.54 56.66
C ASP A 6 24.48 7.13 56.04
N ASP A 7 24.94 7.08 54.78
CA ASP A 7 25.60 6.00 54.05
C ASP A 7 24.95 4.69 53.54
N MET A 8 25.26 4.47 52.25
CA MET A 8 25.67 3.25 51.54
C MET A 8 25.23 1.86 52.03
N TYR A 9 24.63 1.09 51.09
CA TYR A 9 24.63 -0.38 51.14
C TYR A 9 25.73 -0.99 50.24
N PRO A 10 26.53 -1.93 50.74
CA PRO A 10 27.71 -2.46 50.04
C PRO A 10 27.47 -3.77 49.27
N VAL A 11 28.49 -4.18 48.51
CA VAL A 11 28.66 -5.49 47.87
C VAL A 11 29.29 -6.46 48.88
N ASN A 12 28.80 -7.71 49.02
CA ASN A 12 29.47 -8.91 48.46
C ASN A 12 28.80 -10.29 48.72
N SER A 13 28.92 -11.15 47.69
CA SER A 13 29.15 -12.61 47.68
C SER A 13 28.21 -13.68 48.32
N SER A 14 27.96 -14.70 47.47
CA SER A 14 27.75 -16.15 47.73
C SER A 14 26.45 -16.69 48.34
N ALA A 15 25.55 -17.18 47.47
CA ALA A 15 25.02 -18.58 47.46
C ALA A 15 23.94 -18.70 46.36
N GLY A 16 24.08 -19.63 45.42
CA GLY A 16 23.12 -19.82 44.31
C GLY A 16 22.11 -20.96 44.55
N PRO A 17 20.91 -20.88 43.95
CA PRO A 17 20.05 -22.04 43.68
C PRO A 17 19.61 -22.09 42.18
N PRO A 18 18.85 -23.09 41.67
CA PRO A 18 19.46 -24.09 40.79
C PRO A 18 18.84 -24.19 39.38
N VAL A 19 19.46 -25.05 38.54
CA VAL A 19 19.02 -25.41 37.17
C VAL A 19 17.99 -26.55 37.20
N PRO A 20 16.98 -26.54 36.31
CA PRO A 20 16.84 -27.63 35.32
C PRO A 20 16.54 -27.06 33.91
N SER A 21 17.24 -27.38 32.83
CA SER A 21 17.50 -28.67 32.17
C SER A 21 16.25 -29.37 31.60
N GLN A 22 16.21 -29.41 30.27
CA GLN A 22 15.40 -30.22 29.33
C GLN A 22 14.56 -31.39 29.90
N SER A 23 13.36 -31.59 29.34
CA SER A 23 12.99 -32.93 28.87
C SER A 23 12.00 -32.91 27.70
N SER A 24 12.38 -33.63 26.65
CA SER A 24 11.51 -34.17 25.61
C SER A 24 10.72 -35.37 26.14
N TRP A 25 9.44 -35.51 25.81
CA TRP A 25 8.68 -36.74 26.05
C TRP A 25 7.92 -37.19 24.80
N THR A 26 8.41 -38.27 24.20
CA THR A 26 7.71 -39.12 23.24
C THR A 26 6.90 -40.22 23.96
N PRO A 27 5.94 -40.89 23.30
CA PRO A 27 4.96 -41.75 23.97
C PRO A 27 5.32 -43.25 23.96
N THR A 28 4.93 -44.00 25.01
CA THR A 28 4.54 -45.44 24.94
C THR A 28 4.00 -45.97 26.29
N GLY A 29 2.84 -46.66 26.24
CA GLY A 29 2.55 -47.93 26.94
C GLY A 29 2.22 -47.91 28.45
N SER A 30 1.41 -48.84 29.00
CA SER A 30 0.66 -49.94 28.38
C SER A 30 -0.41 -50.57 29.32
N SER A 31 -1.53 -51.01 28.72
CA SER A 31 -2.24 -52.30 28.93
C SER A 31 -2.84 -52.75 30.28
N THR A 32 -4.17 -52.96 30.29
CA THR A 32 -4.95 -54.22 30.58
C THR A 32 -6.39 -53.97 30.04
N GLY A 33 -7.05 -54.83 29.24
CA GLY A 33 -7.67 -56.12 29.55
C GLY A 33 -9.08 -55.93 30.18
N ALA A 34 -10.23 -56.44 29.69
CA ALA A 34 -10.53 -57.37 28.59
C ALA A 34 -12.04 -57.36 28.18
N VAL A 35 -12.33 -57.73 26.90
CA VAL A 35 -13.34 -58.75 26.43
C VAL A 35 -14.89 -58.55 26.55
N GLN A 36 -15.61 -59.17 25.57
CA GLN A 36 -17.08 -59.35 25.33
C GLN A 36 -17.85 -58.14 24.75
N GLN A 37 -18.59 -58.22 23.61
CA GLN A 37 -19.58 -59.14 23.00
C GLN A 37 -21.04 -58.97 23.46
N ARG A 38 -21.93 -58.67 22.48
CA ARG A 38 -23.43 -58.75 22.52
C ARG A 38 -24.06 -57.74 23.51
N SER A 39 -25.33 -57.31 23.41
CA SER A 39 -26.48 -57.56 22.51
C SER A 39 -27.51 -56.41 22.65
N ALA A 40 -28.46 -56.27 21.71
CA ALA A 40 -29.67 -55.43 21.88
C ALA A 40 -30.62 -56.01 22.98
N PRO A 41 -31.55 -55.25 23.60
CA PRO A 41 -32.76 -54.65 22.99
C PRO A 41 -32.88 -53.12 23.24
N ALA A 42 -33.64 -52.27 22.52
CA ALA A 42 -34.97 -52.32 21.89
C ALA A 42 -36.16 -51.97 22.81
N THR A 43 -36.66 -50.72 22.70
CA THR A 43 -38.08 -50.24 22.82
C THR A 43 -38.11 -48.74 22.43
N SER A 44 -38.62 -48.37 21.24
CA SER A 44 -40.00 -47.85 20.99
C SER A 44 -40.28 -46.50 21.67
N LEU A 45 -40.61 -45.39 20.98
CA LEU A 45 -41.67 -45.17 19.97
C LEU A 45 -41.23 -44.06 18.97
N SER A 46 -41.42 -44.21 17.65
CA SER A 46 -42.58 -43.74 16.83
C SER A 46 -42.75 -42.21 16.82
N HIS A 47 -42.92 -41.45 15.74
CA HIS A 47 -43.16 -41.69 14.30
C HIS A 47 -42.64 -40.42 13.53
N SER A 48 -42.46 -40.35 12.22
CA SER A 48 -42.65 -41.26 11.06
C SER A 48 -41.64 -40.92 9.94
N SER A 49 -41.73 -41.55 8.77
CA SER A 49 -40.96 -41.22 7.57
C SER A 49 -41.80 -41.42 6.30
N THR A 50 -41.54 -40.65 5.24
CA THR A 50 -41.37 -41.16 3.85
C THR A 50 -40.93 -40.06 2.89
N GLN A 51 -39.70 -40.20 2.35
CA GLN A 51 -39.44 -39.85 0.95
C GLN A 51 -39.95 -40.98 0.06
N PRO A 52 -40.04 -40.75 -1.26
CA PRO A 52 -39.53 -41.73 -2.20
C PRO A 52 -38.40 -41.14 -3.04
N SER A 53 -37.26 -41.82 -3.04
CA SER A 53 -36.18 -41.62 -4.01
C SER A 53 -36.45 -42.46 -5.25
N LEU A 54 -36.29 -41.87 -6.44
CA LEU A 54 -36.24 -42.62 -7.71
C LEU A 54 -35.01 -42.20 -8.51
N LEU A 55 -34.06 -43.12 -8.60
CA LEU A 55 -32.93 -43.04 -9.52
C LEU A 55 -33.43 -43.19 -10.95
N MET A 56 -33.21 -42.18 -11.80
CA MET A 56 -33.14 -42.41 -13.25
C MET A 56 -31.85 -41.85 -13.83
N ARG A 57 -31.06 -42.75 -14.41
CA ARG A 57 -29.72 -42.50 -14.95
C ARG A 57 -29.80 -42.49 -16.47
N THR A 58 -30.21 -41.38 -17.07
CA THR A 58 -30.22 -41.21 -18.53
C THR A 58 -28.86 -40.68 -19.01
N ARG A 59 -28.09 -41.54 -19.70
CA ARG A 59 -27.00 -41.07 -20.57
C ARG A 59 -27.62 -40.32 -21.74
N ILE A 60 -27.15 -39.10 -22.01
CA ILE A 60 -27.37 -38.43 -23.29
C ILE A 60 -26.03 -38.39 -24.01
N SER A 61 -25.95 -39.10 -25.13
CA SER A 61 -24.78 -39.08 -26.03
C SER A 61 -24.79 -37.79 -26.88
N PRO A 62 -23.62 -37.31 -27.34
CA PRO A 62 -23.54 -36.08 -28.12
C PRO A 62 -23.96 -36.31 -29.57
N SER A 63 -25.05 -35.66 -30.00
CA SER A 63 -25.47 -35.62 -31.41
C SER A 63 -26.06 -34.24 -31.76
N SER A 64 -25.52 -33.61 -32.79
CA SER A 64 -26.16 -32.55 -33.58
C SER A 64 -26.53 -31.24 -32.86
N ILE A 65 -25.53 -30.39 -32.57
CA ILE A 65 -25.77 -28.94 -32.51
C ILE A 65 -26.02 -28.45 -33.94
N ALA A 66 -27.29 -28.22 -34.28
CA ALA A 66 -27.65 -27.55 -35.52
C ALA A 66 -27.32 -26.05 -35.41
N ILE A 67 -26.34 -25.60 -36.19
CA ILE A 67 -26.06 -24.17 -36.36
C ILE A 67 -27.20 -23.59 -37.20
N VAL A 68 -28.12 -22.87 -36.56
CA VAL A 68 -29.11 -22.05 -37.28
C VAL A 68 -28.38 -20.79 -37.76
N SER A 69 -27.83 -20.86 -38.97
CA SER A 69 -27.44 -19.70 -39.75
C SER A 69 -28.67 -18.82 -40.02
N GLY A 70 -28.47 -17.51 -40.01
CA GLY A 70 -29.57 -16.56 -40.15
C GLY A 70 -30.27 -16.69 -41.52
N SER A 71 -31.58 -16.90 -41.49
CA SER A 71 -32.46 -16.68 -42.63
C SER A 71 -33.64 -15.82 -42.18
N SER A 72 -33.82 -14.70 -42.88
CA SER A 72 -35.01 -13.87 -42.79
C SER A 72 -36.25 -14.69 -43.14
N ASN A 73 -37.26 -14.72 -42.28
CA ASN A 73 -38.66 -14.76 -42.71
C ASN A 73 -39.66 -14.36 -41.61
N GLN A 74 -40.54 -13.46 -42.04
CA GLN A 74 -41.90 -13.13 -41.62
C GLN A 74 -42.55 -13.84 -40.41
N GLU A 75 -43.02 -12.99 -39.50
CA GLU A 75 -44.33 -13.06 -38.81
C GLU A 75 -44.92 -14.45 -38.52
N SER A 76 -44.65 -14.93 -37.31
CA SER A 76 -45.52 -15.87 -36.60
C SER A 76 -45.48 -15.54 -35.11
N GLN A 77 -45.99 -14.37 -34.74
CA GLN A 77 -46.26 -14.03 -33.34
C GLN A 77 -47.44 -14.88 -32.85
N GLN A 78 -47.15 -16.12 -32.43
CA GLN A 78 -48.02 -16.79 -31.47
C GLN A 78 -48.15 -15.88 -30.25
N LEU A 79 -49.39 -15.49 -29.92
CA LEU A 79 -49.70 -14.65 -28.76
C LEU A 79 -49.53 -15.47 -27.48
N ILE A 80 -48.27 -15.64 -27.07
CA ILE A 80 -47.88 -16.17 -25.77
C ILE A 80 -48.56 -15.29 -24.71
N SER A 81 -49.26 -15.91 -23.76
CA SER A 81 -50.00 -15.16 -22.75
C SER A 81 -49.04 -14.36 -21.85
N PRO A 82 -49.46 -13.23 -21.26
CA PRO A 82 -48.61 -12.47 -20.33
C PRO A 82 -48.06 -13.33 -19.18
N GLU A 83 -48.81 -14.35 -18.76
CA GLU A 83 -48.43 -15.30 -17.72
C GLU A 83 -47.35 -16.29 -18.20
N GLN A 84 -47.48 -16.83 -19.41
CA GLN A 84 -46.44 -17.66 -20.02
C GLN A 84 -45.14 -16.87 -20.24
N VAL A 85 -45.22 -15.59 -20.63
CA VAL A 85 -44.05 -14.70 -20.69
C VAL A 85 -43.38 -14.55 -19.32
N ARG A 86 -44.18 -14.39 -18.25
CA ARG A 86 -43.70 -14.28 -16.87
C ARG A 86 -43.00 -15.57 -16.41
N GLU A 87 -43.56 -16.74 -16.73
CA GLU A 87 -42.96 -18.05 -16.43
C GLU A 87 -41.64 -18.26 -17.18
N CYS A 88 -41.61 -18.01 -18.49
CA CYS A 88 -40.39 -18.08 -19.30
C CYS A 88 -39.31 -17.12 -18.77
N TYR A 89 -39.68 -15.90 -18.37
CA TYR A 89 -38.77 -14.93 -17.77
C TYR A 89 -38.14 -15.42 -16.46
N VAL A 90 -38.95 -15.96 -15.54
CA VAL A 90 -38.46 -16.51 -14.27
C VAL A 90 -37.54 -17.73 -14.51
N ALA A 91 -37.90 -18.61 -15.44
CA ALA A 91 -37.06 -19.75 -15.82
C ALA A 91 -35.71 -19.32 -16.42
N LEU A 92 -35.72 -18.33 -17.31
CA LEU A 92 -34.49 -17.77 -17.92
C LEU A 92 -33.60 -17.07 -16.89
N LEU A 93 -34.17 -16.33 -15.93
CA LEU A 93 -33.42 -15.78 -14.80
C LEU A 93 -32.82 -16.88 -13.92
N GLY A 94 -33.59 -17.92 -13.59
CA GLY A 94 -33.12 -19.06 -12.79
C GLY A 94 -31.95 -19.79 -13.45
N MET A 95 -32.05 -20.04 -14.76
CA MET A 95 -30.94 -20.61 -15.56
C MET A 95 -29.73 -19.66 -15.62
N ALA A 96 -29.94 -18.35 -15.80
CA ALA A 96 -28.85 -17.39 -15.82
C ALA A 96 -28.06 -17.38 -14.49
N GLU A 97 -28.77 -17.39 -13.36
CA GLU A 97 -28.17 -17.42 -12.03
C GLU A 97 -27.51 -18.78 -11.72
N TYR A 98 -28.09 -19.89 -12.19
CA TYR A 98 -27.47 -21.22 -12.12
C TYR A 98 -26.14 -21.26 -12.89
N PHE A 99 -26.12 -20.83 -14.15
CA PHE A 99 -24.89 -20.78 -14.94
C PHE A 99 -23.85 -19.81 -14.35
N ARG A 100 -24.27 -18.71 -13.73
CA ARG A 100 -23.37 -17.79 -13.01
C ARG A 100 -22.74 -18.41 -11.76
N LYS A 101 -23.44 -19.32 -11.08
CA LYS A 101 -22.99 -20.01 -9.85
C LYS A 101 -22.38 -21.40 -10.07
N SER A 102 -22.51 -21.96 -11.28
CA SER A 102 -21.83 -23.22 -11.64
C SER A 102 -20.32 -23.14 -11.42
N SER A 103 -19.68 -24.28 -11.16
CA SER A 103 -18.22 -24.37 -11.03
C SER A 103 -17.69 -25.35 -12.08
N PRO A 104 -16.94 -24.89 -13.11
CA PRO A 104 -16.59 -23.48 -13.40
C PRO A 104 -17.79 -22.65 -13.92
N PRO A 105 -17.82 -21.32 -13.68
CA PRO A 105 -18.97 -20.48 -14.01
C PRO A 105 -19.14 -20.25 -15.51
N SER A 106 -20.27 -20.71 -16.04
CA SER A 106 -20.64 -20.63 -17.46
C SER A 106 -21.23 -19.26 -17.87
N ILE A 107 -20.47 -18.17 -17.64
CA ILE A 107 -20.92 -16.78 -17.84
C ILE A 107 -21.52 -16.51 -19.23
N ARG A 108 -21.01 -17.15 -20.30
CA ARG A 108 -21.56 -17.00 -21.66
C ARG A 108 -23.01 -17.48 -21.76
N LEU A 109 -23.34 -18.60 -21.10
CA LEU A 109 -24.71 -19.13 -21.07
C LEU A 109 -25.62 -18.23 -20.24
N ALA A 110 -25.14 -17.71 -19.11
CA ALA A 110 -25.88 -16.72 -18.32
C ALA A 110 -26.23 -15.45 -19.15
N ILE A 111 -25.27 -14.94 -19.93
CA ILE A 111 -25.49 -13.83 -20.87
C ILE A 111 -26.52 -14.20 -21.95
N HIS A 112 -26.48 -15.43 -22.50
CA HIS A 112 -27.48 -15.88 -23.47
C HIS A 112 -28.89 -15.99 -22.88
N CYS A 113 -29.05 -16.51 -21.66
CA CYS A 113 -30.35 -16.56 -20.97
C CYS A 113 -30.94 -15.15 -20.77
N LEU A 114 -30.13 -14.17 -20.34
CA LEU A 114 -30.58 -12.77 -20.19
C LEU A 114 -30.90 -12.10 -21.52
N LYS A 115 -30.15 -12.40 -22.59
CA LYS A 115 -30.47 -11.92 -23.95
C LYS A 115 -31.78 -12.51 -24.46
N ALA A 116 -32.01 -13.80 -24.25
CA ALA A 116 -33.25 -14.46 -24.64
C ALA A 116 -34.48 -13.92 -23.88
N ALA A 117 -34.32 -13.55 -22.61
CA ALA A 117 -35.38 -12.88 -21.83
C ALA A 117 -35.84 -11.56 -22.48
N LEU A 118 -34.91 -10.81 -23.08
CA LEU A 118 -35.20 -9.54 -23.79
C LEU A 118 -35.82 -9.73 -25.18
N CYS A 119 -35.97 -10.97 -25.67
CA CYS A 119 -36.73 -11.26 -26.89
C CYS A 119 -38.25 -11.24 -26.68
N TYR A 120 -38.71 -11.29 -25.42
CA TYR A 120 -40.12 -11.18 -25.05
C TYR A 120 -40.49 -9.74 -24.71
N LYS A 121 -41.78 -9.39 -24.87
CA LYS A 121 -42.31 -8.08 -24.46
C LYS A 121 -42.51 -8.04 -22.95
N LEU A 122 -41.44 -7.70 -22.22
CA LEU A 122 -41.44 -7.62 -20.76
C LEU A 122 -42.12 -6.34 -20.24
N PRO A 123 -42.69 -6.35 -19.02
CA PRO A 123 -42.96 -5.15 -18.24
C PRO A 123 -41.69 -4.31 -18.01
N VAL A 124 -41.84 -2.98 -17.96
CA VAL A 124 -40.72 -2.01 -17.93
C VAL A 124 -39.74 -2.26 -16.77
N ASN A 125 -40.22 -2.67 -15.60
CA ASN A 125 -39.35 -2.99 -14.46
C ASN A 125 -38.52 -4.27 -14.68
N TYR A 126 -39.10 -5.31 -15.28
CA TYR A 126 -38.39 -6.53 -15.65
C TYR A 126 -37.39 -6.28 -16.79
N GLU A 127 -37.76 -5.48 -17.79
CA GLU A 127 -36.84 -5.06 -18.87
C GLU A 127 -35.64 -4.28 -18.29
N ALA A 128 -35.91 -3.26 -17.47
CA ALA A 128 -34.86 -2.44 -16.83
C ALA A 128 -33.93 -3.29 -15.95
N ARG A 129 -34.48 -4.22 -15.15
CA ARG A 129 -33.67 -5.11 -14.30
C ARG A 129 -32.85 -6.10 -15.12
N THR A 130 -33.38 -6.61 -16.22
CA THR A 130 -32.66 -7.52 -17.13
C THR A 130 -31.52 -6.81 -17.85
N HIS A 131 -31.74 -5.60 -18.35
CA HIS A 131 -30.70 -4.76 -18.92
C HIS A 131 -29.60 -4.43 -17.90
N LEU A 132 -29.95 -4.17 -16.63
CA LEU A 132 -28.98 -3.95 -15.57
C LEU A 132 -28.12 -5.19 -15.28
N GLN A 133 -28.73 -6.38 -15.13
CA GLN A 133 -27.97 -7.62 -14.90
C GLN A 133 -27.08 -7.98 -16.09
N LEU A 134 -27.59 -7.82 -17.31
CA LEU A 134 -26.83 -8.07 -18.54
C LEU A 134 -25.66 -7.08 -18.67
N GLY A 135 -25.89 -5.78 -18.44
CA GLY A 135 -24.85 -4.76 -18.41
C GLY A 135 -23.77 -5.04 -17.37
N LYS A 136 -24.15 -5.49 -16.17
CA LYS A 136 -23.23 -5.88 -15.08
C LYS A 136 -22.34 -7.07 -15.46
N LEU A 137 -22.91 -8.15 -16.02
CA LEU A 137 -22.13 -9.30 -16.49
C LEU A 137 -21.22 -8.93 -17.66
N LEU A 138 -21.69 -8.13 -18.61
CA LEU A 138 -20.84 -7.63 -19.70
C LEU A 138 -19.70 -6.76 -19.17
N PHE A 139 -19.95 -5.89 -18.20
CA PHE A 139 -18.92 -5.02 -17.61
C PHE A 139 -17.83 -5.76 -16.84
N MET A 140 -18.15 -6.94 -16.29
CA MET A 140 -17.18 -7.80 -15.60
C MET A 140 -16.41 -8.72 -16.54
N TYR A 141 -17.04 -9.23 -17.61
CA TYR A 141 -16.50 -10.36 -18.40
C TYR A 141 -16.38 -10.13 -19.92
N SER A 142 -16.81 -8.97 -20.43
CA SER A 142 -16.74 -8.61 -21.85
C SER A 142 -15.76 -7.47 -22.10
N LYS A 143 -15.24 -7.41 -23.34
CA LYS A 143 -14.46 -6.27 -23.87
C LYS A 143 -15.29 -5.38 -24.82
N ASN A 144 -16.58 -5.68 -25.02
CA ASN A 144 -17.45 -4.92 -25.92
C ASN A 144 -18.07 -3.73 -25.18
N ASP A 145 -17.43 -2.57 -25.34
CA ASP A 145 -17.79 -1.32 -24.67
C ASP A 145 -19.17 -0.79 -25.05
N ASP A 146 -19.55 -0.90 -26.32
CA ASP A 146 -20.81 -0.37 -26.84
C ASP A 146 -22.01 -1.10 -26.24
N LEU A 147 -21.95 -2.44 -26.15
CA LEU A 147 -22.99 -3.24 -25.50
C LEU A 147 -23.07 -2.98 -23.99
N ILE A 148 -21.94 -2.79 -23.31
CA ILE A 148 -21.92 -2.42 -21.88
C ILE A 148 -22.65 -1.09 -21.69
N LYS A 149 -22.23 -0.05 -22.42
CA LYS A 149 -22.83 1.28 -22.36
C LYS A 149 -24.32 1.24 -22.70
N GLN A 150 -24.70 0.61 -23.81
CA GLN A 150 -26.08 0.54 -24.28
C GLN A 150 -27.01 -0.10 -23.25
N HIS A 151 -26.62 -1.23 -22.65
CA HIS A 151 -27.46 -1.91 -21.66
C HIS A 151 -27.56 -1.14 -20.33
N LEU A 152 -26.46 -0.52 -19.86
CA LEU A 152 -26.48 0.31 -18.66
C LEU A 152 -27.29 1.61 -18.85
N GLU A 153 -27.15 2.29 -19.98
CA GLU A 153 -27.96 3.47 -20.30
C GLU A 153 -29.45 3.14 -20.42
N LYS A 154 -29.81 2.04 -21.11
CA LYS A 154 -31.21 1.59 -21.17
C LYS A 154 -31.78 1.27 -19.79
N ALA A 155 -31.03 0.56 -18.93
CA ALA A 155 -31.45 0.29 -17.57
C ALA A 155 -31.68 1.57 -16.76
N ARG A 156 -30.79 2.57 -16.90
CA ARG A 156 -30.91 3.87 -16.23
C ARG A 156 -32.13 4.65 -16.70
N VAL A 157 -32.38 4.73 -18.01
CA VAL A 157 -33.51 5.46 -18.61
C VAL A 157 -34.84 4.81 -18.26
N LEU A 158 -34.98 3.49 -18.44
CA LEU A 158 -36.22 2.79 -18.04
C LEU A 158 -36.44 2.89 -16.53
N GLY A 159 -35.39 2.75 -15.73
CA GLY A 159 -35.42 2.89 -14.26
C GLY A 159 -35.83 4.28 -13.77
N ALA A 160 -35.61 5.34 -14.54
CA ALA A 160 -35.96 6.71 -14.15
C ALA A 160 -37.48 6.93 -13.99
N HIS A 161 -38.29 6.12 -14.66
CA HIS A 161 -39.76 6.20 -14.62
C HIS A 161 -40.41 5.24 -13.61
N LEU A 162 -39.60 4.42 -12.91
CA LEU A 162 -40.09 3.44 -11.93
C LEU A 162 -40.31 4.09 -10.55
N ARG A 163 -41.22 3.49 -9.78
CA ARG A 163 -41.49 3.83 -8.37
C ARG A 163 -40.88 2.77 -7.46
N ALA A 164 -40.76 3.08 -6.17
CA ALA A 164 -40.28 2.12 -5.17
C ALA A 164 -41.11 0.82 -5.20
N PRO A 165 -40.48 -0.38 -5.10
CA PRO A 165 -39.06 -0.61 -4.82
C PRO A 165 -38.15 -0.69 -6.07
N ASP A 166 -38.70 -0.62 -7.29
CA ASP A 166 -37.91 -0.83 -8.53
C ASP A 166 -37.14 0.42 -8.98
N ASP A 167 -37.41 1.58 -8.40
CA ASP A 167 -36.73 2.84 -8.72
C ASP A 167 -35.22 2.84 -8.37
N LEU A 168 -34.77 1.89 -7.56
CA LEU A 168 -33.36 1.68 -7.23
C LEU A 168 -32.49 1.30 -8.45
N ILE A 169 -33.11 0.76 -9.51
CA ILE A 169 -32.44 0.33 -10.74
C ILE A 169 -31.68 1.50 -11.39
N LYS A 170 -32.22 2.72 -11.35
CA LYS A 170 -31.57 3.91 -11.92
C LYS A 170 -30.26 4.25 -11.23
N PHE A 171 -30.18 4.02 -9.91
CA PHE A 171 -28.99 4.29 -9.10
C PHE A 171 -27.91 3.20 -9.31
N GLU A 172 -28.27 1.91 -9.35
CA GLU A 172 -27.30 0.82 -9.64
C GLU A 172 -26.78 0.92 -11.08
N ALA A 173 -27.63 1.29 -12.05
CA ALA A 173 -27.21 1.51 -13.44
C ALA A 173 -26.27 2.71 -13.60
N ALA A 174 -26.58 3.86 -12.97
CA ALA A 174 -25.73 5.05 -13.00
C ALA A 174 -24.37 4.83 -12.32
N ASP A 175 -24.36 4.11 -11.19
CA ASP A 175 -23.16 3.72 -10.47
C ASP A 175 -22.21 2.87 -11.35
N LEU A 176 -22.71 1.80 -11.97
CA LEU A 176 -21.92 0.97 -12.89
C LEU A 176 -21.47 1.73 -14.15
N LEU A 177 -22.30 2.65 -14.64
CA LEU A 177 -21.97 3.47 -15.82
C LEU A 177 -20.84 4.48 -15.49
N ALA A 178 -20.82 5.05 -14.28
CA ALA A 178 -19.71 5.87 -13.81
C ALA A 178 -18.40 5.06 -13.74
N ASP A 179 -18.41 3.83 -13.18
CA ASP A 179 -17.22 2.95 -13.18
C ASP A 179 -16.73 2.65 -14.60
N PHE A 180 -17.65 2.46 -15.55
CA PHE A 180 -17.32 2.23 -16.95
C PHE A 180 -16.59 3.43 -17.56
N PHE A 181 -17.11 4.65 -17.37
CA PHE A 181 -16.45 5.85 -17.87
C PHE A 181 -15.11 6.13 -17.19
N GLU A 182 -14.99 5.88 -15.87
CA GLU A 182 -13.71 5.98 -15.14
C GLU A 182 -12.65 4.98 -15.66
N ARG A 183 -13.02 3.71 -15.88
CA ARG A 183 -12.12 2.71 -16.48
C ARG A 183 -11.66 3.07 -17.90
N LYS A 184 -12.39 3.93 -18.60
CA LYS A 184 -12.03 4.47 -19.93
C LYS A 184 -11.31 5.82 -19.85
N GLY A 185 -11.02 6.33 -18.66
CA GLY A 185 -10.38 7.63 -18.45
C GLY A 185 -11.30 8.84 -18.69
N LYS A 186 -12.59 8.62 -18.97
CA LYS A 186 -13.60 9.65 -19.25
C LYS A 186 -14.21 10.22 -17.96
N ARG A 187 -13.36 10.83 -17.12
CA ARG A 187 -13.74 11.30 -15.77
C ARG A 187 -14.86 12.35 -15.76
N TYR A 188 -14.92 13.20 -16.80
CA TYR A 188 -15.99 14.19 -16.95
C TYR A 188 -17.36 13.53 -17.11
N ASP A 189 -17.49 12.55 -18.03
CA ASP A 189 -18.74 11.83 -18.29
C ASP A 189 -19.23 11.11 -17.02
N ALA A 190 -18.32 10.43 -16.31
CA ALA A 190 -18.62 9.80 -15.02
C ALA A 190 -19.15 10.81 -13.99
N THR A 191 -18.47 11.96 -13.85
CA THR A 191 -18.87 13.06 -12.96
C THR A 191 -20.24 13.63 -13.32
N CYS A 192 -20.54 13.84 -14.61
CA CYS A 192 -21.84 14.30 -15.06
C CYS A 192 -22.97 13.32 -14.67
N ILE A 193 -22.75 12.01 -14.85
CA ILE A 193 -23.72 10.97 -14.49
C ILE A 193 -23.96 10.92 -12.98
N LEU A 194 -22.89 11.03 -12.17
CA LEU A 194 -23.01 11.08 -10.71
C LEU A 194 -23.78 12.33 -10.26
N ASN A 195 -23.43 13.51 -10.77
CA ASN A 195 -24.09 14.77 -10.42
C ASN A 195 -25.58 14.81 -10.83
N ASP A 196 -25.93 14.28 -12.01
CA ASP A 196 -27.32 14.12 -12.46
C ASP A 196 -28.10 13.21 -11.49
N THR A 197 -27.54 12.03 -11.22
CA THR A 197 -28.15 11.00 -10.37
C THR A 197 -28.31 11.44 -8.91
N MET A 198 -27.35 12.21 -8.38
CA MET A 198 -27.38 12.73 -7.01
C MET A 198 -28.53 13.71 -6.73
N ARG A 199 -29.07 14.38 -7.75
CA ARG A 199 -30.22 15.29 -7.59
C ARG A 199 -31.50 14.56 -7.16
N PHE A 200 -31.62 13.29 -7.53
CA PHE A 200 -32.80 12.46 -7.31
C PHE A 200 -32.61 11.43 -6.18
N SER A 201 -31.44 11.37 -5.55
CA SER A 201 -31.14 10.39 -4.50
C SER A 201 -31.48 10.76 -3.04
N PRO A 202 -31.74 12.02 -2.61
CA PRO A 202 -31.98 12.33 -1.18
C PRO A 202 -33.12 11.52 -0.52
N ASP A 203 -34.12 11.13 -1.31
CA ASP A 203 -35.26 10.30 -0.87
C ASP A 203 -34.88 8.84 -0.61
N ASN A 204 -33.75 8.37 -1.15
CA ASN A 204 -33.16 7.08 -0.81
C ASN A 204 -31.82 7.27 -0.05
N PRO A 205 -31.85 7.24 1.30
CA PRO A 205 -30.68 7.61 2.09
C PRO A 205 -29.45 6.73 1.87
N TYR A 206 -29.63 5.43 1.58
CA TYR A 206 -28.52 4.53 1.24
C TYR A 206 -27.85 4.97 -0.08
N TRP A 207 -28.62 5.12 -1.16
CA TRP A 207 -28.05 5.51 -2.44
C TRP A 207 -27.47 6.93 -2.44
N HIS A 208 -28.05 7.86 -1.67
CA HIS A 208 -27.48 9.19 -1.50
C HIS A 208 -26.06 9.15 -0.89
N CYS A 209 -25.89 8.47 0.25
CA CYS A 209 -24.59 8.29 0.88
C CYS A 209 -23.59 7.56 -0.03
N ARG A 210 -24.04 6.53 -0.77
CA ARG A 210 -23.18 5.77 -1.69
C ARG A 210 -22.68 6.63 -2.85
N LEU A 211 -23.55 7.46 -3.44
CA LEU A 211 -23.20 8.36 -4.52
C LEU A 211 -22.29 9.50 -4.06
N LEU A 212 -22.49 10.04 -2.85
CA LEU A 212 -21.59 11.03 -2.23
C LEU A 212 -20.16 10.48 -2.06
N LEU A 213 -20.04 9.27 -1.50
CA LEU A 213 -18.73 8.59 -1.35
C LEU A 213 -18.06 8.37 -2.72
N LYS A 214 -18.81 7.94 -3.73
CA LYS A 214 -18.29 7.74 -5.08
C LYS A 214 -17.87 9.03 -5.78
N ARG A 215 -18.66 10.10 -5.63
CA ARG A 215 -18.32 11.43 -6.16
C ARG A 215 -17.07 11.99 -5.48
N ALA A 216 -16.90 11.77 -4.17
CA ALA A 216 -15.68 12.11 -3.46
C ALA A 216 -14.47 11.30 -3.98
N GLN A 217 -14.61 10.01 -4.26
CA GLN A 217 -13.57 9.19 -4.91
C GLN A 217 -13.19 9.74 -6.30
N ALA A 218 -14.15 10.17 -7.11
CA ALA A 218 -13.90 10.82 -8.38
C ALA A 218 -13.10 12.14 -8.22
N CYS A 219 -13.48 13.01 -7.27
CA CYS A 219 -12.70 14.21 -6.93
C CYS A 219 -11.26 13.88 -6.52
N VAL A 220 -11.04 12.82 -5.73
CA VAL A 220 -9.68 12.35 -5.37
C VAL A 220 -8.91 11.86 -6.60
N ALA A 221 -9.56 11.21 -7.56
CA ALA A 221 -8.94 10.80 -8.83
C ALA A 221 -8.57 11.99 -9.73
N ASP A 222 -9.33 13.09 -9.65
CA ASP A 222 -9.05 14.39 -10.28
C ASP A 222 -8.05 15.26 -9.47
N LYS A 223 -7.58 14.76 -8.31
CA LYS A 223 -6.68 15.45 -7.34
C LYS A 223 -7.31 16.66 -6.65
N ASP A 224 -8.63 16.81 -6.70
CA ASP A 224 -9.37 17.82 -5.96
C ASP A 224 -9.72 17.30 -4.55
N ILE A 225 -8.76 17.48 -3.63
CA ILE A 225 -8.87 17.06 -2.24
C ILE A 225 -9.91 17.90 -1.48
N ASN A 226 -10.06 19.17 -1.85
CA ASN A 226 -10.93 20.11 -1.14
C ASN A 226 -12.39 19.77 -1.38
N SER A 227 -12.83 19.66 -2.65
CA SER A 227 -14.21 19.27 -2.93
C SER A 227 -14.53 17.81 -2.56
N ALA A 228 -13.53 16.92 -2.53
CA ALA A 228 -13.70 15.61 -1.89
C ALA A 228 -13.99 15.75 -0.37
N CYS A 229 -13.28 16.61 0.34
CA CYS A 229 -13.52 16.88 1.77
C CYS A 229 -14.85 17.59 2.05
N GLU A 230 -15.33 18.44 1.13
CA GLU A 230 -16.66 19.08 1.19
C GLU A 230 -17.78 18.05 1.01
N LEU A 231 -17.67 17.15 0.02
CA LEU A 231 -18.63 16.06 -0.21
C LEU A 231 -18.72 15.11 0.98
N LEU A 232 -17.57 14.80 1.62
CA LEU A 232 -17.53 13.97 2.83
C LEU A 232 -18.14 14.70 4.06
N ALA A 233 -17.98 16.03 4.15
CA ALA A 233 -18.66 16.82 5.18
C ALA A 233 -20.18 16.85 4.97
N SER A 234 -20.63 17.10 3.73
CA SER A 234 -22.06 17.06 3.38
C SER A 234 -22.69 15.69 3.65
N GLY A 235 -21.98 14.59 3.38
CA GLY A 235 -22.43 13.24 3.74
C GLY A 235 -22.53 13.01 5.26
N SER A 236 -21.62 13.59 6.04
CA SER A 236 -21.68 13.57 7.52
C SER A 236 -22.92 14.32 8.04
N GLU A 237 -23.21 15.51 7.50
CA GLU A 237 -24.40 16.31 7.83
C GLU A 237 -25.70 15.60 7.42
N PHE A 238 -25.74 14.98 6.24
CA PHE A 238 -26.87 14.19 5.78
C PHE A 238 -27.12 12.99 6.70
N ALA A 239 -26.08 12.22 7.07
CA ALA A 239 -26.20 11.10 7.99
C ALA A 239 -26.71 11.56 9.38
N GLN A 240 -26.24 12.71 9.87
CA GLN A 240 -26.74 13.34 11.11
C GLN A 240 -28.23 13.70 11.00
N SER A 241 -28.68 14.28 9.86
CA SER A 241 -30.10 14.59 9.62
C SER A 241 -31.01 13.36 9.64
N ARG A 242 -30.47 12.21 9.21
CA ARG A 242 -31.14 10.89 9.24
C ARG A 242 -30.94 10.14 10.56
N LYS A 243 -30.31 10.75 11.57
CA LYS A 243 -29.99 10.19 12.90
C LYS A 243 -29.09 8.93 12.86
N SER A 244 -28.30 8.77 11.81
CA SER A 244 -27.30 7.71 11.68
C SER A 244 -25.93 8.21 12.13
N GLU A 245 -25.63 8.04 13.42
CA GLU A 245 -24.31 8.35 13.96
C GLU A 245 -23.22 7.39 13.42
N TYR A 246 -23.58 6.15 13.08
CA TYR A 246 -22.64 5.19 12.51
C TYR A 246 -22.11 5.63 11.13
N THR A 247 -23.00 5.96 10.19
CA THR A 247 -22.60 6.41 8.85
C THR A 247 -21.97 7.80 8.89
N ARG A 248 -22.40 8.68 9.80
CA ARG A 248 -21.71 9.94 10.12
C ARG A 248 -20.25 9.71 10.52
N GLY A 249 -20.00 8.73 11.40
CA GLY A 249 -18.66 8.28 11.77
C GLY A 249 -17.83 7.79 10.57
N LEU A 250 -18.44 7.00 9.67
CA LEU A 250 -17.77 6.55 8.44
C LEU A 250 -17.35 7.71 7.53
N PHE A 251 -18.20 8.74 7.36
CA PHE A 251 -17.85 9.94 6.59
C PHE A 251 -16.70 10.73 7.23
N LEU A 252 -16.76 10.97 8.55
CA LEU A 252 -15.70 11.69 9.27
C LEU A 252 -14.35 10.96 9.20
N LEU A 253 -14.33 9.64 9.41
CA LEU A 253 -13.10 8.85 9.32
C LEU A 253 -12.59 8.73 7.88
N SER A 254 -13.48 8.68 6.88
CA SER A 254 -13.09 8.75 5.46
C SER A 254 -12.44 10.10 5.12
N LYS A 255 -12.95 11.21 5.69
CA LYS A 255 -12.31 12.53 5.59
C LYS A 255 -10.94 12.55 6.28
N CYS A 256 -10.82 12.00 7.50
CA CYS A 256 -9.52 11.86 8.17
C CYS A 256 -8.50 11.07 7.32
N MET A 257 -8.92 9.95 6.71
CA MET A 257 -8.08 9.13 5.85
C MET A 257 -7.59 9.91 4.62
N LEU A 258 -8.46 10.71 4.00
CA LEU A 258 -8.09 11.56 2.86
C LEU A 258 -7.14 12.69 3.26
N LEU A 259 -7.45 13.43 4.33
CA LEU A 259 -6.60 14.49 4.89
C LEU A 259 -5.21 13.96 5.29
N LEU A 260 -5.14 12.71 5.77
CA LEU A 260 -3.88 12.05 6.11
C LEU A 260 -3.06 11.72 4.85
N ALA A 261 -3.73 11.24 3.79
CA ALA A 261 -3.10 10.97 2.50
C ALA A 261 -2.62 12.25 1.79
N SER A 262 -3.31 13.38 1.95
CA SER A 262 -2.90 14.71 1.45
C SER A 262 -1.90 15.43 2.37
N ARG A 263 -1.49 14.82 3.49
CA ARG A 263 -0.57 15.37 4.51
C ARG A 263 -1.06 16.65 5.22
N GLN A 264 -2.37 16.90 5.26
CA GLN A 264 -2.99 18.03 5.98
C GLN A 264 -3.15 17.74 7.48
N LEU A 265 -2.02 17.50 8.18
CA LEU A 265 -1.97 16.96 9.55
C LEU A 265 -2.76 17.74 10.63
N PRO A 266 -2.85 19.09 10.62
CA PRO A 266 -3.63 19.83 11.61
C PRO A 266 -5.13 19.49 11.54
N GLU A 267 -5.69 19.40 10.33
CA GLU A 267 -7.10 19.08 10.11
C GLU A 267 -7.43 17.63 10.46
N VAL A 268 -6.49 16.69 10.22
CA VAL A 268 -6.60 15.30 10.66
C VAL A 268 -6.82 15.24 12.18
N THR A 269 -6.02 15.99 12.95
CA THR A 269 -6.06 15.94 14.43
C THR A 269 -7.37 16.49 14.99
N ASN A 270 -7.88 17.59 14.41
CA ASN A 270 -9.19 18.14 14.76
C ASN A 270 -10.32 17.15 14.43
N THR A 271 -10.34 16.62 13.20
CA THR A 271 -11.40 15.71 12.74
C THR A 271 -11.39 14.38 13.50
N LEU A 272 -10.22 13.85 13.86
CA LEU A 272 -10.08 12.68 14.73
C LEU A 272 -10.65 12.92 16.13
N THR A 273 -10.48 14.12 16.69
CA THR A 273 -11.03 14.49 18.01
C THR A 273 -12.55 14.48 17.98
N VAL A 274 -13.17 15.00 16.91
CA VAL A 274 -14.62 14.94 16.69
C VAL A 274 -15.09 13.49 16.52
N ALA A 275 -14.38 12.69 15.72
CA ALA A 275 -14.71 11.29 15.50
C ALA A 275 -14.62 10.43 16.78
N ASN A 276 -13.61 10.64 17.62
CA ASN A 276 -13.46 9.91 18.89
C ASN A 276 -14.64 10.20 19.84
N ARG A 277 -15.02 11.48 19.99
CA ARG A 277 -16.20 11.86 20.80
C ARG A 277 -17.50 11.25 20.28
N LEU A 278 -17.65 11.09 18.96
CA LEU A 278 -18.79 10.40 18.36
C LEU A 278 -18.77 8.91 18.71
N ILE A 279 -17.62 8.24 18.62
CA ILE A 279 -17.48 6.80 18.90
C ILE A 279 -17.76 6.49 20.38
N GLU A 280 -17.28 7.33 21.29
CA GLU A 280 -17.53 7.22 22.73
C GLU A 280 -19.02 7.33 23.08
N ASN A 281 -19.74 8.24 22.40
CA ASN A 281 -21.17 8.48 22.62
C ASN A 281 -22.08 7.73 21.62
N LEU A 282 -21.55 6.72 20.90
CA LEU A 282 -22.29 6.06 19.83
C LEU A 282 -23.45 5.20 20.37
N ASN A 283 -24.68 5.66 20.13
CA ASN A 283 -25.92 4.91 20.34
C ASN A 283 -26.16 3.90 19.21
N GLY A 284 -25.23 2.96 19.04
CA GLY A 284 -25.27 1.91 18.03
C GLY A 284 -24.95 0.52 18.60
N THR A 285 -24.97 -0.49 17.74
CA THR A 285 -24.60 -1.86 18.11
C THR A 285 -23.13 -1.96 18.54
N VAL A 286 -22.79 -3.00 19.32
CA VAL A 286 -21.39 -3.29 19.72
C VAL A 286 -20.50 -3.45 18.47
N TYR A 287 -21.02 -4.11 17.43
CA TYR A 287 -20.34 -4.26 16.14
C TYR A 287 -20.06 -2.92 15.46
N GLN A 288 -21.05 -2.03 15.34
CA GLN A 288 -20.89 -0.70 14.75
C GLN A 288 -19.86 0.15 15.51
N ARG A 289 -19.91 0.13 16.84
CA ARG A 289 -18.95 0.86 17.69
C ARG A 289 -17.53 0.36 17.48
N GLU A 290 -17.33 -0.95 17.48
CA GLU A 290 -15.99 -1.53 17.34
C GLU A 290 -15.45 -1.40 15.89
N ALA A 291 -16.32 -1.45 14.88
CA ALA A 291 -15.94 -1.18 13.48
C ALA A 291 -15.42 0.26 13.28
N LEU A 292 -16.12 1.27 13.84
CA LEU A 292 -15.62 2.65 13.81
C LEU A 292 -14.35 2.82 14.65
N ARG A 293 -14.26 2.15 15.79
CA ARG A 293 -13.07 2.17 16.65
C ARG A 293 -11.84 1.62 15.93
N LEU A 294 -11.98 0.50 15.20
CA LEU A 294 -10.91 -0.06 14.39
C LEU A 294 -10.45 0.92 13.30
N PHE A 295 -11.38 1.51 12.56
CA PHE A 295 -11.05 2.49 11.52
C PHE A 295 -10.36 3.73 12.11
N TYR A 296 -10.84 4.26 13.23
CA TYR A 296 -10.20 5.34 13.98
C TYR A 296 -8.77 4.98 14.43
N LEU A 297 -8.60 3.83 15.09
CA LEU A 297 -7.30 3.38 15.58
C LEU A 297 -6.29 3.12 14.45
N ILE A 298 -6.75 2.61 13.29
CA ILE A 298 -5.92 2.43 12.09
C ILE A 298 -5.41 3.77 11.57
N ILE A 299 -6.28 4.79 11.43
CA ILE A 299 -5.85 6.14 11.03
C ILE A 299 -4.90 6.73 12.06
N TYR A 300 -5.20 6.56 13.35
CA TYR A 300 -4.43 7.17 14.43
C TYR A 300 -3.01 6.56 14.57
N VAL A 301 -2.85 5.24 14.44
CA VAL A 301 -1.51 4.62 14.34
C VAL A 301 -0.79 5.08 13.06
N SER A 302 -1.50 5.17 11.94
CA SER A 302 -0.93 5.60 10.65
C SER A 302 -0.39 7.04 10.71
N LEU A 303 -1.06 7.94 11.46
CA LEU A 303 -0.59 9.30 11.70
C LEU A 303 0.78 9.35 12.38
N PHE A 304 1.01 8.52 13.42
CA PHE A 304 2.32 8.43 14.08
C PHE A 304 3.38 7.76 13.20
N LEU A 305 3.03 6.71 12.45
CA LEU A 305 3.94 6.06 11.50
C LEU A 305 4.40 7.02 10.39
N LEU A 306 3.50 7.85 9.86
CA LEU A 306 3.79 8.86 8.83
C LEU A 306 4.62 10.03 9.36
N ALA A 307 4.58 10.28 10.67
CA ALA A 307 5.42 11.23 11.38
C ALA A 307 6.76 10.64 11.86
N GLY A 308 7.02 9.35 11.63
CA GLY A 308 8.21 8.66 12.12
C GLY A 308 8.29 8.55 13.65
N ARG A 309 7.14 8.49 14.33
CA ARG A 309 7.04 8.48 15.79
C ARG A 309 6.66 7.10 16.33
N ALA A 310 7.61 6.18 16.23
CA ALA A 310 7.38 4.77 16.53
C ALA A 310 7.03 4.53 18.01
N LYS A 311 7.79 5.09 18.96
CA LYS A 311 7.51 4.94 20.40
C LYS A 311 6.08 5.38 20.73
N SER A 312 5.70 6.56 20.23
CA SER A 312 4.37 7.15 20.41
C SER A 312 3.21 6.28 19.87
N ALA A 313 3.45 5.47 18.82
CA ALA A 313 2.45 4.59 18.22
C ALA A 313 2.19 3.28 19.00
N HIS A 314 3.14 2.79 19.81
CA HIS A 314 3.04 1.48 20.47
C HIS A 314 1.83 1.30 21.42
N PRO A 315 1.42 2.28 22.25
CA PRO A 315 0.21 2.16 23.07
C PRO A 315 -1.05 2.00 22.23
N ILE A 316 -1.15 2.74 21.12
CA ILE A 316 -2.31 2.75 20.23
C ILE A 316 -2.37 1.44 19.43
N LEU A 317 -1.22 0.92 18.97
CA LEU A 317 -1.18 -0.39 18.33
C LEU A 317 -1.61 -1.52 19.28
N ARG A 318 -1.27 -1.43 20.58
CA ARG A 318 -1.77 -2.41 21.58
C ARG A 318 -3.30 -2.35 21.71
N GLN A 319 -3.90 -1.16 21.73
CA GLN A 319 -5.36 -1.01 21.72
C GLN A 319 -5.97 -1.58 20.43
N LEU A 320 -5.38 -1.31 19.26
CA LEU A 320 -5.81 -1.85 17.97
C LEU A 320 -5.74 -3.39 17.92
N GLN A 321 -4.67 -3.98 18.47
CA GLN A 321 -4.48 -5.43 18.57
C GLN A 321 -5.43 -6.09 19.58
N GLN A 322 -5.91 -5.37 20.60
CA GLN A 322 -6.97 -5.84 21.50
C GLN A 322 -8.35 -5.76 20.82
N SER A 323 -8.62 -4.62 20.18
CA SER A 323 -9.86 -4.32 19.44
C SER A 323 -10.13 -5.36 18.33
N ILE A 324 -9.13 -5.69 17.52
CA ILE A 324 -9.31 -6.67 16.43
C ILE A 324 -9.56 -8.10 16.93
N ARG A 325 -9.04 -8.49 18.10
CA ARG A 325 -9.33 -9.81 18.68
C ARG A 325 -10.80 -9.93 19.06
N LEU A 326 -11.37 -8.88 19.65
CA LEU A 326 -12.78 -8.82 20.00
C LEU A 326 -13.65 -8.80 18.73
N PHE A 327 -13.33 -7.94 17.76
CA PHE A 327 -14.07 -7.81 16.50
C PHE A 327 -14.05 -9.10 15.66
N ALA A 328 -12.91 -9.79 15.60
CA ALA A 328 -12.77 -11.04 14.86
C ALA A 328 -13.72 -12.15 15.36
N SER A 329 -14.08 -12.15 16.65
CA SER A 329 -15.03 -13.09 17.25
C SER A 329 -16.50 -12.66 17.21
N MET A 330 -16.83 -11.45 16.73
CA MET A 330 -18.23 -11.00 16.66
C MET A 330 -19.00 -11.67 15.51
N GLU A 331 -20.30 -11.85 15.66
CA GLU A 331 -21.18 -12.18 14.53
C GLU A 331 -21.21 -11.05 13.50
N GLU A 332 -21.57 -11.36 12.25
CA GLU A 332 -21.72 -10.35 11.20
C GLU A 332 -23.03 -9.56 11.34
N MET A 333 -23.03 -8.32 10.87
CA MET A 333 -24.18 -7.42 10.96
C MET A 333 -25.36 -7.95 10.15
N ASN A 334 -26.49 -8.22 10.83
CA ASN A 334 -27.71 -8.66 10.16
C ASN A 334 -28.32 -7.50 9.33
N VAL A 335 -28.15 -7.58 8.01
CA VAL A 335 -28.58 -6.54 7.05
C VAL A 335 -30.09 -6.28 7.12
N SER A 336 -30.89 -7.30 7.47
CA SER A 336 -32.36 -7.23 7.50
C SER A 336 -32.91 -6.43 8.68
N SER A 337 -32.20 -6.37 9.81
CA SER A 337 -32.58 -5.58 11.00
C SER A 337 -31.86 -4.23 11.09
N THR A 338 -30.95 -3.94 10.16
CA THR A 338 -30.15 -2.71 10.14
C THR A 338 -30.85 -1.61 9.33
N GLN A 339 -30.85 -0.37 9.84
CA GLN A 339 -31.37 0.79 9.11
C GLN A 339 -30.69 0.93 7.74
N GLU A 340 -31.41 1.37 6.72
CA GLU A 340 -30.87 1.39 5.34
C GLU A 340 -29.60 2.24 5.21
N VAL A 341 -29.54 3.35 5.95
CA VAL A 341 -28.37 4.24 6.02
C VAL A 341 -27.15 3.53 6.62
N ASP A 342 -27.35 2.60 7.55
CA ASP A 342 -26.29 1.95 8.32
C ASP A 342 -25.72 0.69 7.62
N ARG A 343 -26.23 0.33 6.43
CA ARG A 343 -25.77 -0.85 5.68
C ARG A 343 -24.38 -0.72 5.05
N PHE A 344 -23.66 0.37 5.28
CA PHE A 344 -22.27 0.53 4.84
C PHE A 344 -21.31 -0.25 5.73
N GLN A 345 -20.22 -0.71 5.13
CA GLN A 345 -19.03 -1.18 5.83
C GLN A 345 -17.82 -0.52 5.16
N TRP A 346 -16.81 -0.12 5.94
CA TRP A 346 -15.60 0.50 5.39
C TRP A 346 -14.81 -0.46 4.51
N MET A 347 -14.56 -1.68 5.00
CA MET A 347 -13.92 -2.77 4.26
C MET A 347 -14.22 -4.14 4.92
N PRO A 348 -14.08 -5.26 4.19
CA PRO A 348 -14.30 -6.61 4.75
C PRO A 348 -13.42 -6.94 5.95
N ARG A 349 -13.94 -7.75 6.88
CA ARG A 349 -13.27 -8.17 8.14
C ARG A 349 -11.84 -8.69 7.91
N GLU A 350 -11.67 -9.63 6.98
CA GLU A 350 -10.35 -10.22 6.71
C GLU A 350 -9.33 -9.21 6.17
N TYR A 351 -9.77 -8.20 5.41
CA TYR A 351 -8.89 -7.15 4.94
C TYR A 351 -8.45 -6.21 6.08
N ILE A 352 -9.33 -5.94 7.06
CA ILE A 352 -8.96 -5.19 8.28
C ILE A 352 -7.85 -5.93 9.02
N ILE A 353 -7.96 -7.26 9.16
CA ILE A 353 -6.94 -8.09 9.81
C ILE A 353 -5.59 -7.98 9.07
N ILE A 354 -5.58 -8.10 7.73
CA ILE A 354 -4.37 -7.96 6.92
C ILE A 354 -3.76 -6.56 7.05
N LEU A 355 -4.58 -5.50 7.02
CA LEU A 355 -4.12 -4.12 7.19
C LEU A 355 -3.50 -3.86 8.57
N ILE A 356 -4.07 -4.45 9.64
CA ILE A 356 -3.51 -4.34 11.00
C ILE A 356 -2.19 -5.10 11.11
N TYR A 357 -2.03 -6.25 10.44
CA TYR A 357 -0.72 -6.89 10.35
C TYR A 357 0.29 -6.04 9.59
N LEU A 358 -0.07 -5.45 8.45
CA LEU A 358 0.81 -4.53 7.70
C LEU A 358 1.26 -3.34 8.58
N ILE A 359 0.34 -2.70 9.29
CA ILE A 359 0.66 -1.61 10.24
C ILE A 359 1.57 -2.11 11.38
N THR A 360 1.37 -3.34 11.86
CA THR A 360 2.24 -3.98 12.86
C THR A 360 3.65 -4.23 12.32
N VAL A 361 3.79 -4.67 11.06
CA VAL A 361 5.08 -4.84 10.37
C VAL A 361 5.80 -3.49 10.24
N MET A 362 5.10 -2.46 9.75
CA MET A 362 5.63 -1.11 9.59
C MET A 362 6.16 -0.54 10.92
N LEU A 363 5.40 -0.67 12.01
CA LEU A 363 5.83 -0.16 13.32
C LEU A 363 7.04 -0.92 13.86
N ASN A 364 7.01 -2.26 13.84
CA ASN A 364 8.12 -3.07 14.34
C ASN A 364 9.39 -2.86 13.51
N MET A 365 9.26 -2.53 12.22
CA MET A 365 10.41 -2.15 11.39
C MET A 365 10.99 -0.79 11.82
N GLN A 366 10.15 0.24 12.02
CA GLN A 366 10.62 1.56 12.48
C GLN A 366 11.30 1.51 13.86
N SER A 367 10.84 0.65 14.79
CA SER A 367 11.44 0.49 16.12
C SER A 367 12.65 -0.46 16.18
N GLY A 368 13.05 -1.07 15.06
CA GLY A 368 14.13 -2.06 15.00
C GLY A 368 13.78 -3.45 15.57
N SER A 369 12.50 -3.71 15.86
CA SER A 369 11.98 -5.01 16.31
C SER A 369 11.82 -6.02 15.16
N LEU A 370 12.89 -6.26 14.40
CA LEU A 370 12.85 -6.92 13.08
C LEU A 370 12.26 -8.34 13.10
N GLN A 371 12.59 -9.17 14.09
CA GLN A 371 11.99 -10.51 14.26
C GLN A 371 10.46 -10.45 14.46
N ARG A 372 9.96 -9.44 15.19
CA ARG A 372 8.52 -9.23 15.41
C ARG A 372 7.84 -8.73 14.13
N ALA A 373 8.56 -7.98 13.29
CA ALA A 373 8.10 -7.60 11.96
C ALA A 373 7.97 -8.82 11.04
N GLN A 374 8.99 -9.69 10.96
CA GLN A 374 8.92 -10.94 10.19
C GLN A 374 7.71 -11.81 10.60
N HIS A 375 7.58 -12.12 11.89
CA HIS A 375 6.50 -12.99 12.38
C HIS A 375 5.09 -12.40 12.15
N ALA A 376 4.95 -11.08 12.09
CA ALA A 376 3.71 -10.42 11.70
C ALA A 376 3.47 -10.47 10.17
N ALA A 377 4.52 -10.36 9.37
CA ALA A 377 4.46 -10.46 7.91
C ALA A 377 4.09 -11.89 7.47
N ASP A 378 4.70 -12.92 8.06
CA ASP A 378 4.40 -14.33 7.74
C ASP A 378 2.93 -14.67 7.99
N LYS A 379 2.37 -14.17 9.10
CA LYS A 379 0.94 -14.27 9.41
C LYS A 379 0.06 -13.56 8.38
N ALA A 380 0.49 -12.39 7.89
CA ALA A 380 -0.24 -11.65 6.86
C ALA A 380 -0.19 -12.36 5.50
N PHE A 381 0.96 -12.91 5.10
CA PHE A 381 1.10 -13.67 3.85
C PHE A 381 0.22 -14.93 3.85
N MET A 382 0.24 -15.73 4.92
CA MET A 382 -0.67 -16.88 5.05
C MET A 382 -2.15 -16.48 4.95
N ARG A 383 -2.55 -15.32 5.49
CA ARG A 383 -3.93 -14.82 5.35
C ARG A 383 -4.26 -14.37 3.94
N ILE A 384 -3.33 -13.73 3.22
CA ILE A 384 -3.55 -13.35 1.82
C ILE A 384 -3.66 -14.59 0.93
N GLU A 385 -2.82 -15.60 1.15
CA GLU A 385 -2.80 -16.84 0.36
C GLU A 385 -4.10 -17.63 0.51
N ASN A 386 -4.57 -17.82 1.75
CA ASN A 386 -5.87 -18.46 2.03
C ASN A 386 -7.09 -17.72 1.41
N LEU A 387 -6.96 -16.44 1.07
CA LEU A 387 -8.03 -15.65 0.42
C LEU A 387 -7.88 -15.62 -1.10
N SER A 388 -6.66 -15.68 -1.64
CA SER A 388 -6.41 -15.50 -3.07
C SER A 388 -7.00 -16.58 -3.97
N ASP A 389 -7.33 -17.75 -3.42
CA ASP A 389 -8.04 -18.82 -4.14
C ASP A 389 -9.51 -18.46 -4.46
N PHE A 390 -10.11 -17.56 -3.68
CA PHE A 390 -11.53 -17.19 -3.79
C PHE A 390 -11.75 -15.72 -4.16
N ASP A 391 -10.75 -14.86 -3.93
CA ASP A 391 -10.87 -13.42 -4.04
C ASP A 391 -9.83 -12.83 -5.01
N THR A 392 -10.33 -12.13 -6.03
CA THR A 392 -9.55 -11.51 -7.11
C THR A 392 -9.41 -9.99 -6.95
N ASN A 393 -9.75 -9.44 -5.78
CA ASN A 393 -9.70 -8.01 -5.53
C ASN A 393 -8.25 -7.47 -5.61
N PRO A 394 -7.97 -6.44 -6.45
CA PRO A 394 -6.64 -5.86 -6.59
C PRO A 394 -6.08 -5.28 -5.28
N LEU A 395 -6.91 -5.03 -4.27
CA LEU A 395 -6.46 -4.59 -2.95
C LEU A 395 -5.59 -5.65 -2.24
N LEU A 396 -5.84 -6.94 -2.44
CA LEU A 396 -4.99 -8.02 -1.92
C LEU A 396 -3.58 -7.97 -2.52
N THR A 397 -3.46 -7.69 -3.83
CA THR A 397 -2.17 -7.46 -4.50
C THR A 397 -1.44 -6.25 -3.90
N VAL A 398 -2.15 -5.16 -3.61
CA VAL A 398 -1.58 -3.96 -2.98
C VAL A 398 -1.10 -4.24 -1.56
N PHE A 399 -1.82 -5.05 -0.76
CA PHE A 399 -1.35 -5.50 0.55
C PHE A 399 -0.12 -6.40 0.43
N LYS A 400 -0.12 -7.40 -0.47
CA LYS A 400 1.02 -8.32 -0.67
C LYS A 400 2.28 -7.55 -1.08
N LEU A 401 2.16 -6.60 -2.01
CA LEU A 401 3.26 -5.70 -2.40
C LEU A 401 3.77 -4.84 -1.23
N SER A 402 2.86 -4.24 -0.45
CA SER A 402 3.25 -3.36 0.66
C SER A 402 3.90 -4.13 1.82
N LEU A 403 3.50 -5.40 2.05
CA LEU A 403 4.17 -6.31 2.98
C LEU A 403 5.55 -6.72 2.47
N LEU A 404 5.68 -7.02 1.16
CA LEU A 404 6.97 -7.34 0.54
C LEU A 404 7.95 -6.17 0.67
N GLU A 405 7.55 -4.94 0.35
CA GLU A 405 8.39 -3.73 0.49
C GLU A 405 9.06 -3.65 1.87
N HIS A 406 8.28 -3.76 2.95
CA HIS A 406 8.81 -3.71 4.32
C HIS A 406 9.59 -4.97 4.72
N THR A 407 9.18 -6.16 4.25
CA THR A 407 9.86 -7.42 4.56
C THR A 407 11.22 -7.52 3.86
N ILE A 408 11.35 -7.03 2.63
CA ILE A 408 12.62 -6.95 1.90
C ILE A 408 13.58 -6.01 2.64
N MET A 409 13.14 -4.79 2.97
CA MET A 409 13.99 -3.86 3.74
C MET A 409 14.40 -4.42 5.10
N CYS A 410 13.50 -5.13 5.79
CA CYS A 410 13.80 -5.86 7.02
C CYS A 410 14.91 -6.92 6.79
N ARG A 411 14.73 -7.80 5.78
CA ARG A 411 15.69 -8.86 5.41
C ARG A 411 17.08 -8.31 5.07
N LEU A 412 17.15 -7.20 4.33
CA LEU A 412 18.42 -6.52 4.03
C LEU A 412 19.16 -6.05 5.29
N VAL A 413 18.44 -5.51 6.29
CA VAL A 413 19.05 -5.09 7.57
C VAL A 413 19.53 -6.30 8.38
N MET A 414 18.79 -7.42 8.34
CA MET A 414 19.20 -8.68 8.99
C MET A 414 20.34 -9.40 8.26
N GLY A 415 20.69 -8.97 7.05
CA GLY A 415 21.70 -9.62 6.21
C GLY A 415 21.23 -10.90 5.50
N ASP A 416 19.92 -11.12 5.41
CA ASP A 416 19.29 -12.19 4.63
C ASP A 416 19.07 -11.69 3.18
N LYS A 417 20.18 -11.46 2.47
CA LYS A 417 20.19 -10.84 1.13
C LYS A 417 19.59 -11.79 0.10
N THR A 418 19.74 -13.10 0.28
CA THR A 418 19.13 -14.13 -0.58
C THR A 418 17.60 -13.99 -0.57
N LYS A 419 16.95 -14.09 0.60
CA LYS A 419 15.49 -13.92 0.66
C LYS A 419 15.03 -12.48 0.41
N ALA A 420 15.91 -11.48 0.52
CA ALA A 420 15.60 -10.12 0.11
C ALA A 420 15.44 -10.03 -1.42
N VAL A 421 16.40 -10.58 -2.19
CA VAL A 421 16.35 -10.51 -3.66
C VAL A 421 15.26 -11.37 -4.27
N GLU A 422 14.98 -12.55 -3.70
CA GLU A 422 13.78 -13.35 -4.00
C GLU A 422 12.48 -12.54 -3.82
N GLY A 423 12.40 -11.77 -2.72
CA GLY A 423 11.28 -10.88 -2.44
C GLY A 423 11.14 -9.76 -3.47
N VAL A 424 12.25 -9.17 -3.92
CA VAL A 424 12.27 -8.17 -5.00
C VAL A 424 11.80 -8.79 -6.32
N GLY A 425 12.24 -9.99 -6.66
CA GLY A 425 11.77 -10.74 -7.82
C GLY A 425 10.25 -10.99 -7.77
N LEU A 426 9.72 -11.42 -6.63
CA LEU A 426 8.27 -11.58 -6.44
C LEU A 426 7.50 -10.25 -6.55
N ALA A 427 8.04 -9.16 -6.00
CA ALA A 427 7.42 -7.84 -6.14
C ALA A 427 7.39 -7.36 -7.60
N CYS A 428 8.45 -7.62 -8.37
CA CYS A 428 8.49 -7.34 -9.81
C CYS A 428 7.45 -8.18 -10.58
N LYS A 429 7.32 -9.49 -10.29
CA LYS A 429 6.31 -10.39 -10.88
C LYS A 429 4.89 -9.89 -10.64
N LEU A 430 4.56 -9.52 -9.40
CA LEU A 430 3.24 -9.01 -9.01
C LEU A 430 2.91 -7.66 -9.68
N CYS A 431 3.90 -6.75 -9.78
CA CYS A 431 3.73 -5.49 -10.48
C CYS A 431 3.56 -5.69 -11.99
N TYR A 432 4.35 -6.56 -12.63
CA TYR A 432 4.29 -6.84 -14.06
C TYR A 432 2.91 -7.36 -14.51
N ALA A 433 2.28 -8.21 -13.69
CA ALA A 433 0.94 -8.72 -13.94
C ALA A 433 -0.16 -7.63 -14.01
N THR A 434 0.10 -6.40 -13.54
CA THR A 434 -0.85 -5.29 -13.59
C THR A 434 -0.17 -3.98 -14.02
N PRO A 435 -0.25 -3.58 -15.30
CA PRO A 435 0.50 -2.43 -15.84
C PRO A 435 0.33 -1.11 -15.07
N ALA A 436 -0.87 -0.84 -14.54
CA ALA A 436 -1.13 0.35 -13.72
C ALA A 436 -0.40 0.32 -12.36
N LEU A 437 -0.24 -0.86 -11.74
CA LEU A 437 0.57 -1.03 -10.54
C LEU A 437 2.05 -0.91 -10.86
N MET A 438 2.51 -1.49 -11.97
CA MET A 438 3.89 -1.37 -12.43
C MET A 438 4.31 0.10 -12.57
N HIS A 439 3.51 0.93 -13.23
CA HIS A 439 3.81 2.35 -13.38
C HIS A 439 3.84 3.08 -12.03
N ARG A 440 2.88 2.82 -11.13
CA ARG A 440 2.80 3.47 -9.81
C ARG A 440 3.88 3.04 -8.82
N ARG A 441 4.36 1.79 -8.91
CA ARG A 441 5.34 1.19 -7.98
C ARG A 441 6.78 1.19 -8.50
N ARG A 442 7.02 1.65 -9.75
CA ARG A 442 8.36 1.65 -10.37
C ARG A 442 9.43 2.37 -9.53
N PRO A 443 9.18 3.56 -8.91
CA PRO A 443 10.13 4.18 -8.00
C PRO A 443 10.51 3.31 -6.80
N GLN A 444 9.52 2.67 -6.17
CA GLN A 444 9.73 1.80 -5.00
C GLN A 444 10.52 0.55 -5.38
N LEU A 445 10.23 -0.06 -6.54
CA LEU A 445 10.98 -1.22 -7.04
C LEU A 445 12.46 -0.87 -7.28
N HIS A 446 12.76 0.20 -8.01
CA HIS A 446 14.15 0.63 -8.23
C HIS A 446 14.84 1.05 -6.92
N THR A 447 14.10 1.62 -5.95
CA THR A 447 14.64 1.88 -4.60
C THR A 447 15.04 0.59 -3.89
N LEU A 448 14.21 -0.45 -3.92
CA LEU A 448 14.52 -1.75 -3.31
C LEU A 448 15.70 -2.44 -3.99
N ILE A 449 15.78 -2.39 -5.32
CA ILE A 449 16.92 -2.93 -6.09
C ILE A 449 18.19 -2.15 -5.74
N GLY A 450 18.14 -0.82 -5.63
CA GLY A 450 19.27 0.02 -5.21
C GLY A 450 19.75 -0.31 -3.78
N LEU A 451 18.82 -0.48 -2.84
CA LEU A 451 19.15 -0.92 -1.47
C LEU A 451 19.78 -2.32 -1.44
N TYR A 452 19.28 -3.26 -2.25
CA TYR A 452 19.89 -4.59 -2.38
C TYR A 452 21.30 -4.50 -2.98
N ALA A 453 21.47 -3.80 -4.12
CA ALA A 453 22.77 -3.60 -4.77
C ALA A 453 23.79 -2.95 -3.81
N MET A 454 23.35 -1.96 -3.01
CA MET A 454 24.18 -1.35 -1.96
C MET A 454 24.61 -2.38 -0.90
N SER A 455 23.72 -3.29 -0.49
CA SER A 455 24.04 -4.37 0.47
C SER A 455 24.96 -5.47 -0.11
N MET A 456 24.99 -5.60 -1.44
CA MET A 456 25.90 -6.46 -2.21
C MET A 456 27.23 -5.76 -2.57
N ASN A 457 27.44 -4.52 -2.11
CA ASN A 457 28.59 -3.68 -2.44
C ASN A 457 28.70 -3.26 -3.93
N CYS A 458 27.63 -3.44 -4.71
CA CYS A 458 27.52 -3.07 -6.13
C CYS A 458 27.17 -1.57 -6.27
N MET A 459 28.10 -0.69 -5.86
CA MET A 459 27.82 0.76 -5.71
C MET A 459 27.40 1.45 -7.01
N ASN A 460 27.97 1.08 -8.16
CA ASN A 460 27.61 1.66 -9.46
C ASN A 460 26.16 1.31 -9.85
N GLN A 461 25.76 0.06 -9.65
CA GLN A 461 24.39 -0.38 -9.88
C GLN A 461 23.42 0.30 -8.89
N ALA A 462 23.80 0.42 -7.61
CA ALA A 462 22.98 1.10 -6.61
C ALA A 462 22.72 2.58 -6.97
N GLU A 463 23.78 3.30 -7.40
CA GLU A 463 23.69 4.67 -7.87
C GLU A 463 22.70 4.84 -9.03
N GLU A 464 22.83 4.05 -10.09
CA GLU A 464 21.95 4.15 -11.26
C GLU A 464 20.51 3.76 -10.93
N GLN A 465 20.28 2.75 -10.08
CA GLN A 465 18.94 2.38 -9.61
C GLN A 465 18.29 3.51 -8.79
N PHE A 466 19.05 4.21 -7.94
CA PHE A 466 18.54 5.36 -7.19
C PHE A 466 18.27 6.57 -8.10
N LYS A 467 19.18 6.93 -9.01
CA LYS A 467 18.93 7.99 -10.02
C LYS A 467 17.69 7.69 -10.85
N LEU A 468 17.49 6.44 -11.24
CA LEU A 468 16.33 6.00 -12.02
C LEU A 468 15.03 6.09 -11.21
N ALA A 469 15.03 5.69 -9.94
CA ALA A 469 13.89 5.88 -9.04
C ALA A 469 13.50 7.36 -8.93
N LEU A 470 14.50 8.25 -8.78
CA LEU A 470 14.32 9.70 -8.77
C LEU A 470 13.76 10.24 -10.10
N ARG A 471 14.28 9.81 -11.25
CA ARG A 471 13.74 10.16 -12.59
C ARG A 471 12.25 9.77 -12.72
N TYR A 472 11.84 8.60 -12.24
CA TYR A 472 10.43 8.19 -12.29
C TYR A 472 9.53 9.02 -11.35
N ILE A 473 10.03 9.44 -10.18
CA ILE A 473 9.31 10.37 -9.30
C ILE A 473 9.14 11.72 -10.00
N ALA A 474 10.22 12.28 -10.58
CA ALA A 474 10.20 13.54 -11.29
C ALA A 474 9.25 13.51 -12.51
N ALA A 475 9.26 12.44 -13.31
CA ALA A 475 8.36 12.27 -14.45
C ALA A 475 6.87 12.20 -14.03
N SER A 476 6.57 11.50 -12.93
CA SER A 476 5.23 11.45 -12.32
C SER A 476 4.75 12.82 -11.83
N GLN A 477 5.68 13.72 -11.47
CA GLN A 477 5.38 15.10 -11.08
C GLN A 477 5.28 16.06 -12.28
N ALA A 478 6.15 15.92 -13.30
CA ALA A 478 6.13 16.75 -14.51
C ALA A 478 4.85 16.60 -15.33
N GLY A 479 4.25 15.40 -15.33
CA GLY A 479 2.92 15.14 -15.91
C GLY A 479 1.76 15.92 -15.26
N LEU A 480 1.97 16.66 -14.16
CA LEU A 480 1.00 17.62 -13.63
C LEU A 480 1.09 19.02 -14.26
N SER A 481 2.22 19.38 -14.88
CA SER A 481 2.44 20.73 -15.43
C SER A 481 2.08 20.83 -16.92
N ALA A 482 2.17 19.72 -17.66
CA ALA A 482 1.79 19.65 -19.07
C ALA A 482 0.26 19.63 -19.29
N ARG A 483 -0.39 20.77 -19.01
CA ARG A 483 -1.73 21.05 -19.53
C ARG A 483 -1.63 21.19 -21.05
N VAL A 484 -2.41 20.40 -21.79
CA VAL A 484 -2.33 20.24 -23.26
C VAL A 484 -2.29 21.60 -23.98
N PRO A 485 -1.25 21.91 -24.78
CA PRO A 485 -1.28 23.06 -25.68
C PRO A 485 -2.10 22.73 -26.94
N GLY A 486 -3.06 23.59 -27.26
CA GLY A 486 -3.65 23.66 -28.59
C GLY A 486 -4.84 22.72 -28.90
N THR A 487 -6.04 23.17 -28.55
CA THR A 487 -7.17 23.08 -29.50
C THR A 487 -7.34 24.47 -30.14
N GLY A 488 -7.49 24.52 -31.47
CA GLY A 488 -7.58 25.76 -32.23
C GLY A 488 -8.85 26.56 -31.94
N PRO A 489 -8.90 27.85 -32.35
CA PRO A 489 -10.01 28.74 -32.01
C PRO A 489 -11.28 28.37 -32.78
N ALA A 490 -12.26 27.81 -32.08
CA ALA A 490 -13.63 27.73 -32.58
C ALA A 490 -14.29 29.11 -32.44
N SER A 491 -14.68 29.70 -33.56
CA SER A 491 -15.36 30.99 -33.64
C SER A 491 -16.70 30.97 -32.89
N THR A 492 -16.85 31.79 -31.85
CA THR A 492 -18.15 32.07 -31.24
C THR A 492 -18.72 33.38 -31.77
N SER A 493 -19.80 33.26 -32.53
CA SER A 493 -20.60 34.39 -33.01
C SER A 493 -21.24 35.15 -31.86
N SER A 494 -21.20 36.47 -31.94
CA SER A 494 -21.82 37.40 -31.00
C SER A 494 -23.33 37.20 -30.85
N THR A 495 -23.83 37.22 -29.61
CA THR A 495 -25.11 37.89 -29.33
C THR A 495 -25.01 38.67 -28.03
N SER A 496 -25.54 39.89 -28.06
CA SER A 496 -25.35 40.94 -27.06
C SER A 496 -26.42 40.95 -25.98
N THR A 497 -26.05 41.30 -24.75
CA THR A 497 -26.84 42.26 -23.94
C THR A 497 -25.93 43.07 -23.03
N SER A 498 -26.21 44.37 -22.97
CA SER A 498 -25.43 45.44 -22.32
C SER A 498 -25.81 45.67 -20.86
N LEU A 499 -24.91 46.29 -20.07
CA LEU A 499 -25.23 47.30 -19.03
C LEU A 499 -23.96 48.05 -18.52
N THR A 500 -23.70 49.23 -19.11
CA THR A 500 -23.20 50.50 -18.50
C THR A 500 -22.37 50.47 -17.18
N HIS A 501 -21.06 50.81 -17.20
CA HIS A 501 -20.43 52.15 -16.90
C HIS A 501 -20.01 52.38 -15.41
N PRO A 502 -19.07 53.31 -15.06
CA PRO A 502 -17.75 53.60 -15.68
C PRO A 502 -16.60 53.97 -14.65
N SER A 503 -15.41 54.33 -15.18
CA SER A 503 -14.28 55.05 -14.53
C SER A 503 -13.25 54.19 -13.74
N THR A 504 -11.93 54.47 -13.72
CA THR A 504 -11.17 55.74 -13.94
C THR A 504 -9.79 55.51 -14.61
N VAL A 505 -9.06 56.59 -14.95
CA VAL A 505 -7.90 56.69 -15.88
C VAL A 505 -6.52 56.91 -15.22
N ALA A 506 -5.45 56.34 -15.82
CA ALA A 506 -4.06 56.87 -15.98
C ALA A 506 -3.21 55.78 -16.71
N VAL A 507 -2.51 55.93 -17.85
CA VAL A 507 -1.56 56.95 -18.37
C VAL A 507 -0.22 56.98 -17.57
N GLY A 508 0.96 56.74 -18.16
CA GLY A 508 1.28 56.40 -19.55
C GLY A 508 2.76 56.02 -19.83
N GLU A 509 3.06 55.82 -21.12
CA GLU A 509 4.32 56.12 -21.86
C GLU A 509 5.66 55.46 -21.44
N SER A 510 6.20 54.52 -22.23
CA SER A 510 7.19 54.70 -23.34
C SER A 510 8.67 54.64 -22.86
N ARG A 511 9.71 54.23 -23.60
CA ARG A 511 9.91 53.94 -25.05
C ARG A 511 11.15 53.02 -25.24
N SER A 512 11.18 52.26 -26.34
CA SER A 512 12.32 51.85 -27.21
C SER A 512 13.77 52.27 -26.82
N THR A 513 14.88 51.57 -27.09
CA THR A 513 15.32 50.72 -28.23
C THR A 513 16.34 49.65 -27.71
N GLU A 514 17.08 48.80 -28.44
CA GLU A 514 17.25 48.43 -29.87
C GLU A 514 17.89 47.01 -29.98
N GLY A 515 18.29 46.54 -31.18
CA GLY A 515 19.14 45.35 -31.35
C GLY A 515 19.68 45.18 -32.79
N VAL A 516 20.89 44.59 -32.96
CA VAL A 516 21.51 44.28 -34.27
C VAL A 516 22.30 42.96 -34.21
N VAL A 517 22.24 42.18 -35.29
CA VAL A 517 22.95 40.90 -35.56
C VAL A 517 23.82 41.08 -36.81
N PRO A 518 24.97 40.40 -36.96
CA PRO A 518 25.13 39.30 -37.95
C PRO A 518 25.96 38.12 -37.36
N GLY A 519 25.95 36.87 -37.86
CA GLY A 519 26.02 36.37 -39.24
C GLY A 519 27.48 36.36 -39.75
N GLY A 520 28.16 35.27 -40.16
CA GLY A 520 27.77 33.85 -40.27
C GLY A 520 28.27 33.21 -41.58
N VAL A 521 29.50 32.70 -41.64
CA VAL A 521 30.05 31.84 -42.73
C VAL A 521 31.12 30.89 -42.12
N GLY A 522 31.29 29.67 -42.65
CA GLY A 522 32.30 28.71 -42.16
C GLY A 522 33.08 28.01 -43.28
N THR A 523 34.13 27.27 -42.89
CA THR A 523 34.93 26.34 -43.72
C THR A 523 35.50 25.24 -42.82
N GLY A 524 35.50 23.98 -43.27
CA GLY A 524 36.04 22.85 -42.49
C GLY A 524 37.51 22.55 -42.76
N SER A 525 38.14 21.77 -41.86
CA SER A 525 39.39 21.02 -42.09
C SER A 525 39.60 19.97 -40.98
N ILE A 526 40.43 18.97 -41.25
CA ILE A 526 40.57 17.70 -40.50
C ILE A 526 41.80 17.72 -39.58
N SER A 527 41.77 16.86 -38.54
CA SER A 527 42.90 16.20 -37.83
C SER A 527 43.19 16.62 -36.39
N GLY A 528 43.68 15.65 -35.59
CA GLY A 528 44.31 15.88 -34.28
C GLY A 528 43.67 15.09 -33.12
N GLU A 529 44.35 14.05 -32.65
CA GLU A 529 44.02 13.33 -31.42
C GLU A 529 44.46 14.15 -30.18
N GLY A 530 43.82 13.96 -29.01
CA GLY A 530 44.38 14.47 -27.76
C GLY A 530 43.41 14.57 -26.58
N GLU A 531 43.70 13.77 -25.54
CA GLU A 531 43.38 14.00 -24.13
C GLU A 531 41.91 13.92 -23.66
N GLY A 532 41.64 12.95 -22.79
CA GLY A 532 40.37 12.80 -22.08
C GLY A 532 40.32 13.61 -20.78
N GLY A 533 39.14 14.13 -20.46
CA GLY A 533 38.85 14.78 -19.19
C GLY A 533 37.38 15.20 -19.07
N SER A 534 36.81 15.08 -17.88
CA SER A 534 35.49 15.62 -17.50
C SER A 534 34.24 15.03 -18.19
N ALA A 535 33.93 13.75 -17.93
CA ALA A 535 32.61 13.15 -18.18
C ALA A 535 31.74 12.99 -16.90
N ALA A 536 32.20 13.47 -15.73
CA ALA A 536 31.60 13.17 -14.42
C ALA A 536 30.63 14.24 -13.87
N ALA A 537 30.50 15.41 -14.51
CA ALA A 537 29.87 16.58 -13.89
C ALA A 537 28.40 16.87 -14.30
N THR A 538 27.78 16.05 -15.16
CA THR A 538 26.64 16.51 -15.98
C THR A 538 25.24 16.06 -15.58
N ASP A 539 25.02 15.17 -14.59
CA ASP A 539 23.72 14.46 -14.49
C ASP A 539 22.98 14.41 -13.13
N PHE A 540 23.31 15.29 -12.16
CA PHE A 540 22.42 15.53 -11.00
C PHE A 540 21.39 16.65 -11.26
N ALA A 541 21.79 17.73 -11.93
CA ALA A 541 20.89 18.84 -12.27
C ALA A 541 19.75 18.43 -13.24
N SER A 542 19.94 17.36 -14.01
CA SER A 542 18.96 16.78 -14.93
C SER A 542 18.00 15.78 -14.27
N THR A 543 18.40 15.15 -13.16
CA THR A 543 17.66 14.02 -12.57
C THR A 543 16.54 14.44 -11.63
N LEU A 544 16.62 15.63 -11.03
CA LEU A 544 15.54 16.18 -10.22
C LEU A 544 15.41 17.71 -10.35
N SER A 545 14.55 18.16 -11.27
CA SER A 545 14.20 19.58 -11.45
C SER A 545 13.45 20.13 -10.22
N GLY A 546 14.20 20.64 -9.24
CA GLY A 546 13.67 21.33 -8.06
C GLY A 546 13.52 20.47 -6.80
N GLY A 547 14.45 19.54 -6.57
CA GLY A 547 14.76 18.95 -5.26
C GLY A 547 13.78 17.91 -4.69
N PRO A 548 14.20 17.06 -3.74
CA PRO A 548 13.36 16.01 -3.16
C PRO A 548 12.23 16.66 -2.34
N ARG A 549 10.97 16.28 -2.60
CA ARG A 549 9.78 16.91 -1.99
C ARG A 549 8.96 15.97 -1.11
N ASP A 550 9.19 14.67 -1.24
CA ASP A 550 8.45 13.64 -0.52
C ASP A 550 9.38 12.69 0.24
N SER A 551 8.82 11.98 1.23
CA SER A 551 9.54 11.06 2.10
C SER A 551 10.36 9.98 1.37
N LEU A 552 9.92 9.52 0.19
CA LEU A 552 10.64 8.53 -0.60
C LEU A 552 11.80 9.17 -1.35
N SER A 553 11.59 10.34 -1.97
CA SER A 553 12.66 11.09 -2.65
C SER A 553 13.80 11.47 -1.68
N VAL A 554 13.49 11.91 -0.47
CA VAL A 554 14.49 12.17 0.59
C VAL A 554 15.21 10.88 1.00
N LEU A 555 14.48 9.78 1.22
CA LEU A 555 15.09 8.49 1.55
C LEU A 555 16.06 8.02 0.46
N ILE A 556 15.71 8.16 -0.82
CA ILE A 556 16.58 7.80 -1.94
C ILE A 556 17.83 8.69 -1.94
N CYS A 557 17.68 10.01 -1.82
CA CYS A 557 18.83 10.93 -1.75
C CYS A 557 19.79 10.62 -0.59
N LEU A 558 19.28 10.30 0.60
CA LEU A 558 20.10 9.92 1.74
C LEU A 558 20.89 8.62 1.51
N ASN A 559 20.29 7.61 0.86
CA ASN A 559 21.01 6.39 0.48
C ASN A 559 22.01 6.62 -0.65
N LEU A 560 21.68 7.49 -1.61
CA LEU A 560 22.57 7.87 -2.71
C LEU A 560 23.80 8.65 -2.21
N ALA A 561 23.65 9.52 -1.21
CA ALA A 561 24.77 10.15 -0.51
C ALA A 561 25.69 9.11 0.17
N LEU A 562 25.13 8.08 0.83
CA LEU A 562 25.93 6.97 1.38
C LEU A 562 26.66 6.16 0.29
N VAL A 563 26.06 5.98 -0.89
CA VAL A 563 26.73 5.36 -2.05
C VAL A 563 27.91 6.23 -2.53
N TYR A 564 27.73 7.54 -2.65
CA TYR A 564 28.81 8.46 -3.04
C TYR A 564 29.96 8.48 -2.03
N ILE A 565 29.68 8.49 -0.73
CA ILE A 565 30.71 8.34 0.32
C ILE A 565 31.49 7.04 0.12
N ARG A 566 30.82 5.91 -0.14
CA ARG A 566 31.48 4.61 -0.39
C ARG A 566 32.25 4.55 -1.72
N LYS A 567 31.91 5.40 -2.69
CA LYS A 567 32.68 5.59 -3.95
C LYS A 567 33.82 6.61 -3.83
N GLY A 568 33.88 7.38 -2.75
CA GLY A 568 34.83 8.49 -2.58
C GLY A 568 34.44 9.78 -3.32
N ASP A 569 33.23 9.88 -3.87
CA ASP A 569 32.75 11.10 -4.53
C ASP A 569 32.12 12.07 -3.53
N ILE A 570 33.01 12.75 -2.79
CA ILE A 570 32.60 13.70 -1.74
C ILE A 570 31.84 14.89 -2.33
N LYS A 571 32.17 15.33 -3.56
CA LYS A 571 31.49 16.46 -4.21
C LYS A 571 30.04 16.12 -4.56
N ALA A 572 29.79 14.94 -5.13
CA ALA A 572 28.44 14.50 -5.41
C ALA A 572 27.64 14.26 -4.12
N CYS A 573 28.28 13.77 -3.05
CA CYS A 573 27.67 13.66 -1.72
C CYS A 573 27.24 15.03 -1.19
N GLU A 574 28.14 16.02 -1.16
CA GLU A 574 27.86 17.36 -0.64
C GLU A 574 26.67 18.02 -1.37
N MET A 575 26.64 17.93 -2.71
CA MET A 575 25.52 18.45 -3.50
C MET A 575 24.18 17.81 -3.13
N ILE A 576 24.12 16.49 -2.97
CA ILE A 576 22.87 15.79 -2.61
C ILE A 576 22.45 16.10 -1.18
N VAL A 577 23.37 16.09 -0.22
CA VAL A 577 23.06 16.38 1.19
C VAL A 577 22.56 17.82 1.31
N LYS A 578 23.20 18.78 0.64
CA LYS A 578 22.72 20.16 0.57
C LYS A 578 21.29 20.24 0.02
N GLU A 579 21.01 19.54 -1.09
CA GLU A 579 19.70 19.53 -1.73
C GLU A 579 18.59 18.89 -0.86
N VAL A 580 18.94 17.91 -0.02
CA VAL A 580 18.04 17.34 1.00
C VAL A 580 17.69 18.37 2.09
N PHE A 581 18.65 19.19 2.54
CA PHE A 581 18.40 20.21 3.56
C PHE A 581 17.80 21.51 3.02
N THR A 582 17.91 21.82 1.73
CA THR A 582 17.25 22.98 1.09
C THR A 582 15.82 22.66 0.65
N SER A 583 15.66 21.66 -0.22
CA SER A 583 14.39 21.35 -0.88
C SER A 583 13.58 20.28 -0.14
N GLY A 584 14.25 19.38 0.57
CA GLY A 584 13.63 18.30 1.35
C GLY A 584 13.10 18.72 2.74
N LEU A 585 13.27 19.98 3.13
CA LEU A 585 12.99 20.46 4.49
C LEU A 585 11.58 20.09 4.99
N GLN A 586 10.54 20.28 4.18
CA GLN A 586 9.16 19.94 4.54
C GLN A 586 8.97 18.45 4.87
N ALA A 587 9.69 17.56 4.16
CA ALA A 587 9.63 16.12 4.38
C ALA A 587 10.47 15.68 5.61
N LEU A 588 11.51 16.43 5.97
CA LEU A 588 12.30 16.23 7.19
C LEU A 588 11.54 16.71 8.44
N GLU A 589 10.95 17.91 8.41
CA GLU A 589 10.12 18.44 9.49
C GLU A 589 8.90 17.56 9.77
N GLY A 590 8.30 16.99 8.71
CA GLY A 590 7.18 16.08 8.80
C GLY A 590 7.50 14.66 9.27
N CYS A 591 8.77 14.27 9.45
CA CYS A 591 9.13 12.89 9.80
C CYS A 591 10.41 12.77 10.67
N TYR A 592 10.22 12.42 11.95
CA TYR A 592 11.31 12.28 12.93
C TYR A 592 12.41 11.29 12.48
N CYS A 593 12.03 10.12 11.94
CA CYS A 593 12.98 9.14 11.42
C CYS A 593 13.84 9.68 10.27
N LEU A 594 13.25 10.48 9.36
CA LEU A 594 13.99 11.03 8.22
C LEU A 594 14.92 12.17 8.66
N ARG A 595 14.50 13.01 9.61
CA ARG A 595 15.37 14.03 10.21
C ARG A 595 16.59 13.39 10.86
N ALA A 596 16.38 12.43 11.76
CA ALA A 596 17.47 11.69 12.41
C ALA A 596 18.41 10.98 11.42
N ALA A 597 17.87 10.44 10.31
CA ALA A 597 18.68 9.85 9.25
C ALA A 597 19.47 10.90 8.43
N ALA A 598 18.90 12.08 8.19
CA ALA A 598 19.57 13.18 7.49
C ALA A 598 20.72 13.76 8.32
N ASP A 599 20.48 13.98 9.62
CA ASP A 599 21.52 14.40 10.57
C ASP A 599 22.64 13.34 10.66
N TYR A 600 22.29 12.05 10.64
CA TYR A 600 23.28 10.97 10.62
C TYR A 600 24.16 11.02 9.36
N VAL A 601 23.54 11.12 8.17
CA VAL A 601 24.27 11.18 6.89
C VAL A 601 25.16 12.41 6.83
N ARG A 602 24.68 13.58 7.29
CA ARG A 602 25.47 14.81 7.37
C ARG A 602 26.64 14.69 8.34
N GLY A 603 26.43 14.08 9.51
CA GLY A 603 27.50 13.78 10.47
C GLY A 603 28.52 12.78 9.94
N PHE A 604 28.08 11.80 9.15
CA PHE A 604 28.94 10.81 8.52
C PHE A 604 29.75 11.41 7.35
N GLN A 605 29.16 12.30 6.54
CA GLN A 605 29.88 13.10 5.54
C GLN A 605 30.99 13.93 6.19
N ALA A 606 30.65 14.74 7.21
CA ALA A 606 31.61 15.58 7.92
C ALA A 606 32.74 14.76 8.58
N PHE A 607 32.44 13.53 9.04
CA PHE A 607 33.46 12.61 9.55
C PHE A 607 34.47 12.20 8.46
N ILE A 608 34.00 11.86 7.26
CA ILE A 608 34.84 11.45 6.12
C ILE A 608 35.67 12.62 5.57
N GLU A 609 35.13 13.84 5.62
CA GLU A 609 35.85 15.08 5.27
C GLU A 609 36.90 15.52 6.32
N GLY A 610 36.90 14.91 7.51
CA GLY A 610 37.78 15.31 8.62
C GLY A 610 37.26 16.48 9.47
N HIS A 611 36.05 16.98 9.21
CA HIS A 611 35.35 18.01 9.99
C HIS A 611 34.79 17.42 11.31
N LEU A 612 35.67 16.96 12.20
CA LEU A 612 35.32 16.14 13.38
C LEU A 612 34.36 16.81 14.38
N GLN A 613 34.41 18.14 14.52
CA GLN A 613 33.50 18.87 15.43
C GLN A 613 32.07 18.92 14.87
N ASP A 614 31.92 19.21 13.58
CA ASP A 614 30.63 19.19 12.90
C ASP A 614 30.06 17.77 12.85
N ALA A 615 30.91 16.77 12.59
CA ALA A 615 30.54 15.37 12.68
C ALA A 615 29.95 15.03 14.07
N LYS A 616 30.67 15.39 15.16
CA LYS A 616 30.19 15.21 16.54
C LYS A 616 28.86 15.93 16.82
N ALA A 617 28.67 17.14 16.32
CA ALA A 617 27.44 17.90 16.53
C ALA A 617 26.23 17.20 15.89
N ASN A 618 26.32 16.84 14.60
CA ASN A 618 25.24 16.18 13.86
C ASN A 618 24.96 14.75 14.39
N LEU A 619 26.00 14.01 14.79
CA LEU A 619 25.83 12.68 15.40
C LEU A 619 25.21 12.74 16.81
N ARG A 620 25.50 13.78 17.60
CA ARG A 620 24.80 14.01 18.88
C ARG A 620 23.33 14.34 18.68
N GLU A 621 22.98 15.13 17.66
CA GLU A 621 21.58 15.39 17.31
C GLU A 621 20.86 14.11 16.83
N THR A 622 21.52 13.30 16.01
CA THR A 622 21.05 11.96 15.63
C THR A 622 20.74 11.12 16.87
N VAL A 623 21.66 11.08 17.85
CA VAL A 623 21.47 10.37 19.12
C VAL A 623 20.29 10.94 19.89
N ARG A 624 20.16 12.26 20.01
CA ARG A 624 19.06 12.95 20.72
C ARG A 624 17.70 12.56 20.14
N LEU A 625 17.52 12.74 18.83
CA LEU A 625 16.30 12.38 18.10
C LEU A 625 15.99 10.87 18.18
N SER A 626 17.02 10.03 18.13
CA SER A 626 16.85 8.57 18.19
C SER A 626 16.39 8.08 19.56
N HIS A 627 16.74 8.77 20.66
CA HIS A 627 16.28 8.42 22.00
C HIS A 627 14.84 8.87 22.28
N GLU A 628 14.37 9.96 21.67
CA GLU A 628 12.99 10.43 21.79
C GLU A 628 11.98 9.39 21.28
N GLU A 629 12.26 8.77 20.13
CA GLU A 629 11.33 7.85 19.43
C GLU A 629 11.84 6.39 19.31
N GLU A 630 12.84 6.00 20.12
CA GLU A 630 13.39 4.64 20.21
C GLU A 630 13.94 4.07 18.88
N LEU A 631 14.63 4.92 18.10
CA LEU A 631 15.28 4.57 16.84
C LEU A 631 16.62 3.86 17.08
N ASN A 632 16.56 2.71 17.78
CA ASN A 632 17.71 1.95 18.29
C ASN A 632 18.82 1.70 17.26
N ARG A 633 18.45 1.52 15.99
CA ARG A 633 19.39 1.33 14.89
C ARG A 633 20.25 2.57 14.64
N LEU A 634 19.62 3.75 14.52
CA LEU A 634 20.31 5.01 14.24
C LEU A 634 21.14 5.47 15.43
N SER A 635 20.64 5.34 16.67
CA SER A 635 21.44 5.65 17.86
C SER A 635 22.68 4.76 17.95
N THR A 636 22.56 3.46 17.66
CA THR A 636 23.71 2.54 17.66
C THR A 636 24.72 2.90 16.58
N SER A 637 24.31 3.16 15.34
CA SER A 637 25.21 3.62 14.27
C SER A 637 25.92 4.93 14.63
N ALA A 638 25.20 5.88 15.25
CA ALA A 638 25.78 7.14 15.70
C ALA A 638 26.78 6.95 16.85
N TYR A 639 26.51 6.06 17.82
CA TYR A 639 27.47 5.72 18.87
C TYR A 639 28.75 5.08 18.33
N ILE A 640 28.66 4.16 17.35
CA ILE A 640 29.84 3.56 16.73
C ILE A 640 30.66 4.63 15.97
N THR A 641 29.99 5.51 15.23
CA THR A 641 30.65 6.62 14.49
C THR A 641 31.33 7.60 15.46
N LEU A 642 30.67 7.99 16.56
CA LEU A 642 31.27 8.81 17.61
C LEU A 642 32.44 8.10 18.30
N GLY A 643 32.36 6.79 18.50
CA GLY A 643 33.46 5.96 18.99
C GLY A 643 34.68 6.02 18.07
N GLN A 644 34.47 5.87 16.75
CA GLN A 644 35.53 5.99 15.75
C GLN A 644 36.16 7.40 15.73
N ILE A 645 35.38 8.46 15.88
CA ILE A 645 35.92 9.83 15.98
C ILE A 645 36.83 9.96 17.20
N ASN A 646 36.42 9.42 18.36
CA ASN A 646 37.24 9.44 19.56
C ASN A 646 38.51 8.57 19.42
N LEU A 647 38.47 7.46 18.68
CA LEU A 647 39.67 6.69 18.30
C LEU A 647 40.64 7.55 17.48
N ASN A 648 40.15 8.25 16.45
CA ASN A 648 40.96 9.12 15.60
C ASN A 648 41.62 10.27 16.41
N GLU A 649 40.94 10.79 17.43
CA GLU A 649 41.47 11.79 18.37
C GLU A 649 42.36 11.21 19.49
N ARG A 650 42.55 9.88 19.54
CA ARG A 650 43.27 9.14 20.60
C ARG A 650 42.60 9.16 21.98
N ASN A 651 41.32 9.50 22.06
CA ASN A 651 40.49 9.44 23.27
C ASN A 651 39.98 8.00 23.52
N ILE A 652 40.92 7.08 23.78
CA ILE A 652 40.67 5.62 23.84
C ILE A 652 39.60 5.23 24.88
N ARG A 653 39.57 5.91 26.03
CA ARG A 653 38.59 5.65 27.10
C ARG A 653 37.15 5.92 26.64
N ASP A 654 36.92 7.08 26.04
CA ASP A 654 35.59 7.53 25.63
C ASP A 654 35.13 6.77 24.38
N ALA A 655 36.05 6.47 23.46
CA ALA A 655 35.82 5.56 22.35
C ALA A 655 35.32 4.18 22.82
N HIS A 656 36.01 3.60 23.81
CA HIS A 656 35.64 2.32 24.39
C HIS A 656 34.23 2.36 25.01
N ASP A 657 33.95 3.31 25.89
CA ASP A 657 32.63 3.46 26.53
C ASP A 657 31.49 3.59 25.50
N LEU A 658 31.66 4.40 24.46
CA LEU A 658 30.66 4.58 23.40
C LEU A 658 30.42 3.29 22.60
N ILE A 659 31.48 2.55 22.25
CA ILE A 659 31.36 1.33 21.44
C ILE A 659 30.87 0.15 22.30
N THR A 660 31.24 0.06 23.58
CA THR A 660 30.66 -0.89 24.54
C THR A 660 29.15 -0.67 24.70
N LYS A 661 28.70 0.60 24.82
CA LYS A 661 27.27 0.93 24.82
C LYS A 661 26.59 0.51 23.52
N ALA A 662 27.22 0.75 22.37
CA ALA A 662 26.69 0.36 21.08
C ALA A 662 26.53 -1.17 20.93
N ILE A 663 27.53 -1.99 21.28
CA ILE A 663 27.46 -3.45 21.11
C ILE A 663 26.37 -4.09 21.98
N ILE A 664 26.10 -3.54 23.19
CA ILE A 664 25.01 -4.01 24.07
C ILE A 664 23.63 -3.85 23.40
N VAL A 665 23.44 -2.79 22.63
CA VAL A 665 22.21 -2.57 21.84
C VAL A 665 22.26 -3.40 20.55
N ALA A 666 23.39 -3.44 19.86
CA ALA A 666 23.58 -4.20 18.62
C ALA A 666 23.36 -5.71 18.80
N LYS A 667 23.72 -6.31 19.94
CA LYS A 667 23.42 -7.73 20.24
C LYS A 667 21.92 -8.02 20.44
N LYS A 668 21.10 -6.99 20.68
CA LYS A 668 19.62 -7.09 20.77
C LYS A 668 18.94 -6.77 19.44
N LEU A 669 19.60 -6.06 18.54
CA LEU A 669 19.14 -5.79 17.19
C LEU A 669 19.57 -6.94 16.27
N PRO A 670 18.68 -7.53 15.45
CA PRO A 670 19.08 -8.44 14.39
C PRO A 670 19.66 -7.64 13.21
N ASP A 671 20.73 -6.85 13.43
CA ASP A 671 21.42 -6.08 12.39
C ASP A 671 22.88 -6.53 12.32
N ILE A 672 23.16 -7.40 11.35
CA ILE A 672 24.49 -8.01 11.20
C ILE A 672 25.56 -6.98 10.79
N GLY A 673 25.18 -5.90 10.12
CA GLY A 673 26.10 -4.86 9.67
C GLY A 673 26.61 -4.01 10.84
N ILE A 674 25.71 -3.64 11.74
CA ILE A 674 26.05 -2.92 12.98
C ILE A 674 26.86 -3.83 13.93
N GLN A 675 26.50 -5.11 14.04
CA GLN A 675 27.25 -6.09 14.82
C GLN A 675 28.68 -6.28 14.29
N LEU A 676 28.86 -6.42 12.97
CA LEU A 676 30.17 -6.50 12.33
C LEU A 676 31.02 -5.25 12.58
N TRP A 677 30.42 -4.06 12.46
CA TRP A 677 31.14 -2.80 12.66
C TRP A 677 31.58 -2.62 14.11
N ALA A 678 30.68 -2.85 15.08
CA ALA A 678 31.01 -2.73 16.50
C ALA A 678 32.09 -3.75 16.93
N THR A 679 31.99 -5.02 16.51
CA THR A 679 32.99 -6.05 16.84
C THR A 679 34.36 -5.77 16.23
N ALA A 680 34.42 -5.20 15.02
CA ALA A 680 35.67 -4.79 14.40
C ALA A 680 36.40 -3.73 15.26
N LEU A 681 35.69 -2.67 15.66
CA LEU A 681 36.29 -1.59 16.46
C LEU A 681 36.65 -2.03 17.88
N LEU A 682 35.89 -2.95 18.48
CA LEU A 682 36.21 -3.50 19.81
C LEU A 682 37.47 -4.38 19.79
N LYS A 683 37.64 -5.18 18.72
CA LYS A 683 38.88 -5.93 18.48
C LYS A 683 40.07 -4.98 18.30
N ASP A 684 39.93 -3.92 17.51
CA ASP A 684 41.00 -2.92 17.33
C ASP A 684 41.30 -2.15 18.64
N LEU A 685 40.29 -1.80 19.43
CA LEU A 685 40.43 -1.21 20.77
C LEU A 685 41.16 -2.13 21.75
N ALA A 686 40.83 -3.42 21.76
CA ALA A 686 41.47 -4.39 22.65
C ALA A 686 42.95 -4.57 22.33
N ASN A 687 43.30 -4.62 21.04
CA ASN A 687 44.68 -4.61 20.56
C ASN A 687 45.43 -3.33 20.99
N ILE A 688 44.86 -2.14 20.77
CA ILE A 688 45.45 -0.84 21.21
C ILE A 688 45.65 -0.79 22.73
N ARG A 689 44.75 -1.42 23.51
CA ARG A 689 44.83 -1.53 24.98
C ARG A 689 45.75 -2.65 25.47
N GLY A 690 46.25 -3.53 24.59
CA GLY A 690 47.08 -4.69 24.95
C GLY A 690 46.34 -5.81 25.68
N VAL A 691 45.01 -5.93 25.53
CA VAL A 691 44.18 -6.91 26.25
C VAL A 691 43.87 -8.12 25.36
N ALA A 692 44.81 -9.05 25.29
CA ALA A 692 44.77 -10.19 24.36
C ALA A 692 43.54 -11.09 24.47
N ASP A 693 42.99 -11.31 25.67
CA ASP A 693 41.79 -12.14 25.85
C ASP A 693 40.52 -11.45 25.33
N GLU A 694 40.44 -10.12 25.49
CA GLU A 694 39.35 -9.31 24.97
C GLU A 694 39.43 -9.21 23.43
N GLU A 695 40.65 -9.07 22.88
CA GLU A 695 40.90 -9.11 21.43
C GLU A 695 40.45 -10.45 20.82
N ARG A 696 40.84 -11.58 21.43
CA ARG A 696 40.43 -12.93 21.00
C ARG A 696 38.91 -13.11 21.03
N HIS A 697 38.24 -12.59 22.06
CA HIS A 697 36.78 -12.64 22.15
C HIS A 697 36.11 -11.88 21.00
N TRP A 698 36.50 -10.62 20.78
CA TRP A 698 35.91 -9.80 19.71
C TRP A 698 36.28 -10.29 18.31
N PHE A 699 37.48 -10.86 18.12
CA PHE A 699 37.86 -11.54 16.89
C PHE A 699 36.95 -12.73 16.58
N ALA A 700 36.65 -13.58 17.57
CA ALA A 700 35.78 -14.74 17.39
C ALA A 700 34.34 -14.35 17.03
N GLU A 701 33.75 -13.34 17.69
CA GLU A 701 32.42 -12.83 17.32
C GLU A 701 32.42 -12.18 15.93
N HIS A 702 33.46 -11.41 15.58
CA HIS A 702 33.59 -10.79 14.27
C HIS A 702 33.70 -11.83 13.14
N ASP A 703 34.52 -12.86 13.31
CA ASP A 703 34.68 -13.97 12.36
C ASP A 703 33.38 -14.76 12.19
N GLN A 704 32.64 -15.01 13.27
CA GLN A 704 31.32 -15.66 13.20
C GLN A 704 30.34 -14.84 12.34
N PHE A 705 30.19 -13.53 12.62
CA PHE A 705 29.30 -12.67 11.85
C PHE A 705 29.77 -12.52 10.39
N SER A 706 31.08 -12.47 10.15
CA SER A 706 31.66 -12.35 8.81
C SER A 706 31.34 -13.58 7.95
N LYS A 707 31.53 -14.78 8.50
CA LYS A 707 31.17 -16.05 7.84
C LYS A 707 29.69 -16.11 7.45
N MET A 708 28.79 -15.64 8.33
CA MET A 708 27.35 -15.59 8.02
C MET A 708 27.06 -14.68 6.82
N VAL A 709 27.60 -13.46 6.81
CA VAL A 709 27.39 -12.48 5.73
C VAL A 709 28.02 -12.92 4.41
N ILE A 710 29.21 -13.52 4.45
CA ILE A 710 29.89 -14.03 3.25
C ILE A 710 29.11 -15.20 2.64
N ASN A 711 28.64 -16.15 3.46
CA ASN A 711 27.86 -17.28 2.95
C ASN A 711 26.56 -16.84 2.28
N ASP A 712 25.77 -15.97 2.92
CA ASP A 712 24.54 -15.46 2.29
C ASP A 712 24.82 -14.56 1.08
N HIS A 713 25.88 -13.75 1.10
CA HIS A 713 26.28 -12.96 -0.08
C HIS A 713 26.63 -13.85 -1.29
N MET A 714 27.31 -14.98 -1.08
CA MET A 714 27.58 -15.96 -2.14
C MET A 714 26.29 -16.62 -2.65
N GLN A 715 25.38 -17.01 -1.76
CA GLN A 715 24.07 -17.58 -2.15
C GLN A 715 23.23 -16.57 -2.95
N ALA A 716 23.19 -15.31 -2.49
CA ALA A 716 22.49 -14.23 -3.17
C ALA A 716 23.07 -13.90 -4.55
N ASN A 717 24.40 -13.98 -4.75
CA ASN A 717 25.03 -13.84 -6.08
C ASN A 717 24.65 -14.97 -7.06
N CYS A 718 24.34 -16.16 -6.55
CA CYS A 718 23.96 -17.33 -7.35
C CYS A 718 22.45 -17.37 -7.70
N SER A 719 21.62 -16.53 -7.07
CA SER A 719 20.17 -16.45 -7.36
C SER A 719 19.94 -15.76 -8.73
N PRO A 720 18.99 -16.23 -9.55
CA PRO A 720 18.66 -15.57 -10.82
C PRO A 720 18.11 -14.16 -10.61
N GLU A 721 17.44 -13.90 -9.50
CA GLU A 721 16.96 -12.57 -9.10
C GLU A 721 18.10 -11.55 -8.90
N HIS A 722 19.34 -11.98 -8.63
CA HIS A 722 20.50 -11.09 -8.58
C HIS A 722 20.65 -10.25 -9.86
N SER A 723 20.31 -10.83 -11.02
CA SER A 723 20.38 -10.14 -12.32
C SER A 723 19.57 -8.84 -12.38
N LEU A 724 18.57 -8.65 -11.50
CA LEU A 724 17.74 -7.44 -11.41
C LEU A 724 18.53 -6.18 -11.08
N ILE A 725 19.74 -6.26 -10.51
CA ILE A 725 20.58 -5.06 -10.28
C ILE A 725 20.94 -4.34 -11.59
N ASN A 726 20.94 -5.06 -12.71
CA ASN A 726 21.23 -4.54 -14.04
C ASN A 726 19.97 -4.15 -14.85
N TRP A 727 18.77 -4.23 -14.25
CA TRP A 727 17.53 -3.80 -14.89
C TRP A 727 17.34 -2.29 -14.73
N PHE A 728 17.89 -1.52 -15.69
CA PHE A 728 17.81 -0.06 -15.73
C PHE A 728 16.70 0.44 -16.68
N ASP A 729 16.54 -0.18 -17.84
CA ASP A 729 15.39 0.07 -18.71
C ASP A 729 15.07 -1.14 -19.59
N GLY A 730 13.92 -1.09 -20.27
CA GLY A 730 13.42 -2.17 -21.12
C GLY A 730 12.58 -3.22 -20.36
N PRO A 731 12.24 -4.33 -21.04
CA PRO A 731 11.42 -5.39 -20.46
C PRO A 731 12.10 -6.04 -19.26
N LEU A 732 11.30 -6.60 -18.35
CA LEU A 732 11.82 -7.43 -17.27
C LEU A 732 12.51 -8.69 -17.85
N PRO A 733 13.48 -9.29 -17.13
CA PRO A 733 14.16 -10.50 -17.57
C PRO A 733 13.18 -11.63 -17.94
N SER A 734 13.48 -12.39 -18.99
CA SER A 734 12.55 -13.40 -19.55
C SER A 734 12.08 -14.43 -18.51
N TRP A 735 12.99 -14.95 -17.70
CA TRP A 735 12.74 -15.88 -16.59
C TRP A 735 11.78 -15.33 -15.52
N LEU A 736 11.58 -14.01 -15.47
CA LEU A 736 10.63 -13.34 -14.58
C LEU A 736 9.25 -13.15 -15.22
N THR A 737 9.17 -13.22 -16.56
CA THR A 737 7.94 -13.10 -17.36
C THR A 737 7.34 -14.46 -17.79
N GLU A 738 8.15 -15.52 -17.79
CA GLU A 738 7.68 -16.89 -18.03
C GLU A 738 6.76 -17.35 -16.90
N GLN A 739 5.47 -17.50 -17.21
CA GLN A 739 4.57 -18.28 -16.35
C GLN A 739 5.00 -19.76 -16.40
N PRO A 740 4.90 -20.50 -15.28
CA PRO A 740 5.00 -21.96 -15.35
C PRO A 740 3.92 -22.46 -16.31
N THR A 741 4.34 -23.11 -17.40
CA THR A 741 3.43 -23.68 -18.38
C THR A 741 2.51 -24.67 -17.67
N SER A 742 1.22 -24.35 -17.62
CA SER A 742 0.16 -25.18 -17.04
C SER A 742 -0.06 -26.42 -17.91
N THR A 743 0.87 -27.35 -17.80
CA THR A 743 0.92 -28.61 -18.55
C THR A 743 -0.01 -29.65 -17.91
N THR A 744 -1.26 -29.25 -17.65
CA THR A 744 -2.41 -30.08 -17.29
C THR A 744 -3.69 -29.26 -17.41
N ALA A 745 -4.15 -29.06 -18.66
CA ALA A 745 -5.54 -28.72 -18.93
C ALA A 745 -6.31 -30.02 -19.23
N LEU A 746 -7.17 -30.44 -18.30
CA LEU A 746 -8.25 -31.43 -18.48
C LEU A 746 -9.45 -31.00 -17.63
#